data_AF-A0A665WWU8-F1
#
_entry.id   AF-A0A665WWU8-F1
#
_cell.length_a   1.000
_cell.length_b   1.000
_cell.length_c   1.000
_cell.angle_alpha   90.00
_cell.angle_beta   90.00
_cell.angle_gamma   90.00
#
_symmetry.space_group_name_H-M   'P 1'
#
loop_
_entity.id
_entity.type
_entity.pdbx_description
1 polymer ?
#
loop_
_entity_poly.entity_id
_entity_poly.type
_entity_poly.pdbx_seq_one_letter_code
_entity_poly.pdbx_strand_id
1 'polypeptide(L)'
;MMGIPVLCAVLLLFICHNQSLEVKQPVFGSKRSQEDVLVGPSSCESRTQQQVFTNPHNFSVEIRMNSVAPAVSDTYLCMAFPMPTRDAYIVDFIPHASMDTVHHMLLFGCQTPASTRSNWDCGSVPGTCEDEASILYAWARNAPPTKLPKDVGFKVGKDSGMSYFVLQIHYGDVSAFRDHHRDCSGLTLKMTSKPQPFIAGIYLLMSVDTIILPGKRVTNADIACEYTSYPIYPFAFRTHTHHLGKVVSGYRIRDGKWSLIGRQSPQLPQAFYPANEELNVKNGDTIAARCVFTGEGRTYKTYIGGTSEDEMCNFYIMYYMDSKHAIPYMSCIETGSKQLFRHIPAEASIPIRVSPAHMNSVVHMEHSADFQDNRSLLGTNKADQFQDKDYHLEPVLAWPQSSLQLGQVSGLALDTNSNLVIFHRGDHHWGSNSFNSQARYLERSLGPIQQSTILIVDTAKGNILQASGRNMFYLPHGITTDKENNYWVTDVALHQVLKVSSDGRDTILLALGEAFTPGSDSKHFCQPTDVAVDPKSGEIFVSDGYCNTRILRFSPKGQYLSEWGAGSSDRRRRVPFRVPHSLVFLADRQEVCVADRENGRIQCFIAETGEFVKEIKKDEFGGEVFAITYSPAGDGLLFAVNGDSPYHSAPIRGFIINYSSKDILDTFSPNKKEFKMPHDIVETRDGSIFVGDADSKTVFKFTEKLHRSVKKAGIQVQELQEMETIVQTKLRPEHNKTAAFQEKQNKAQQPPPQKEEKEEEEKKSGAKHNRGQGLLPAIITTLLLVPLLLVISLGVIICWRKNNQCEVKTDPTSVGEIFGKIRGKAVGTLNLGNFFASHKGYSRQGFDQLSTESSDQEHNDEDSSDSDNEEYSALPPPQSS
;
A
#
# COMPACT_ATOMS: atom_id res chain seq x y z
N MET A 1 32.49 -52.43 -70.38
CA MET A 1 31.75 -53.00 -71.53
C MET A 1 30.26 -52.87 -71.27
N MET A 2 29.43 -52.84 -72.32
CA MET A 2 27.97 -52.63 -72.22
C MET A 2 27.21 -53.93 -71.86
N GLY A 3 25.98 -53.82 -71.34
CA GLY A 3 25.19 -54.98 -70.88
C GLY A 3 23.73 -54.67 -70.52
N ILE A 4 22.96 -54.15 -71.48
CA ILE A 4 21.49 -54.02 -71.50
C ILE A 4 20.96 -55.21 -72.35
N PRO A 5 19.80 -55.87 -72.05
CA PRO A 5 18.49 -55.21 -71.97
C PRO A 5 17.47 -55.72 -70.92
N VAL A 6 16.36 -54.96 -70.88
CA VAL A 6 15.10 -55.19 -70.15
C VAL A 6 14.10 -55.95 -71.04
N LEU A 7 13.25 -56.82 -70.48
CA LEU A 7 11.83 -56.87 -70.86
C LEU A 7 10.89 -57.36 -69.74
N CYS A 8 9.62 -57.03 -69.88
CA CYS A 8 8.60 -56.91 -68.85
C CYS A 8 8.03 -58.22 -68.26
N ALA A 9 7.45 -58.03 -67.07
CA ALA A 9 6.18 -58.60 -66.59
C ALA A 9 6.19 -59.82 -65.65
N VAL A 10 5.16 -59.81 -64.79
CA VAL A 10 4.63 -60.88 -63.92
C VAL A 10 5.35 -61.11 -62.57
N LEU A 11 4.52 -61.16 -61.52
CA LEU A 11 4.76 -61.62 -60.14
C LEU A 11 5.81 -60.90 -59.27
N LEU A 12 5.30 -60.21 -58.24
CA LEU A 12 5.39 -60.77 -56.88
C LEU A 12 4.12 -60.45 -56.08
N LEU A 13 3.39 -61.50 -55.73
CA LEU A 13 2.27 -61.55 -54.78
C LEU A 13 2.71 -62.38 -53.56
N PHE A 14 1.89 -62.38 -52.50
CA PHE A 14 2.07 -63.11 -51.23
C PHE A 14 3.15 -62.53 -50.28
N ILE A 15 2.97 -62.44 -48.96
CA ILE A 15 1.91 -62.94 -48.04
C ILE A 15 1.34 -61.80 -47.17
N CYS A 16 0.10 -61.95 -46.70
CA CYS A 16 -0.61 -61.01 -45.82
C CYS A 16 -0.90 -61.60 -44.43
N HIS A 17 -1.05 -60.75 -43.41
CA HIS A 17 -2.19 -60.61 -42.44
C HIS A 17 -1.71 -59.78 -41.21
N ASN A 18 -2.53 -59.06 -40.44
CA ASN A 18 -3.99 -58.97 -40.44
C ASN A 18 -4.54 -57.55 -40.08
N GLN A 19 -5.49 -57.09 -40.90
CA GLN A 19 -6.76 -56.39 -40.59
C GLN A 19 -6.86 -55.10 -39.74
N SER A 20 -7.72 -54.23 -40.26
CA SER A 20 -8.41 -53.10 -39.62
C SER A 20 -9.70 -52.84 -40.42
N LEU A 21 -10.72 -52.18 -39.87
CA LEU A 21 -11.95 -51.88 -40.62
C LEU A 21 -12.62 -50.57 -40.17
N GLU A 22 -13.07 -49.78 -41.14
CA GLU A 22 -13.70 -48.46 -41.02
C GLU A 22 -15.14 -48.53 -41.58
N VAL A 23 -16.09 -47.75 -41.05
CA VAL A 23 -17.46 -47.60 -41.59
C VAL A 23 -17.86 -46.12 -41.56
N LYS A 24 -18.69 -45.67 -42.53
CA LYS A 24 -19.06 -44.26 -42.77
C LYS A 24 -20.57 -44.08 -43.04
N GLN A 25 -21.01 -42.81 -43.02
CA GLN A 25 -22.33 -42.27 -43.44
C GLN A 25 -23.50 -42.48 -42.45
N PRO A 26 -24.63 -41.72 -42.56
CA PRO A 26 -24.96 -40.59 -43.46
C PRO A 26 -25.36 -39.27 -42.73
N VAL A 27 -25.95 -38.31 -43.45
CA VAL A 27 -26.36 -36.96 -42.99
C VAL A 27 -27.88 -36.85 -42.81
N PHE A 28 -28.33 -36.18 -41.74
CA PHE A 28 -29.61 -35.44 -41.67
C PHE A 28 -29.50 -34.31 -40.64
N GLY A 29 -30.34 -33.26 -40.73
CA GLY A 29 -30.22 -32.07 -39.87
C GLY A 29 -31.54 -31.56 -39.28
N SER A 30 -31.47 -30.93 -38.10
CA SER A 30 -32.57 -30.16 -37.48
C SER A 30 -32.03 -29.06 -36.56
N LYS A 31 -32.92 -28.27 -35.94
CA LYS A 31 -32.63 -26.96 -35.33
C LYS A 31 -32.51 -26.99 -33.79
N ARG A 32 -31.55 -26.21 -33.28
CA ARG A 32 -31.70 -25.24 -32.17
C ARG A 32 -32.34 -25.74 -30.86
N SER A 33 -31.50 -26.24 -29.96
CA SER A 33 -31.38 -25.65 -28.62
C SER A 33 -29.91 -25.30 -28.37
N GLN A 34 -29.66 -24.29 -27.54
CA GLN A 34 -28.32 -23.92 -27.08
C GLN A 34 -28.47 -23.45 -25.64
N GLU A 35 -28.17 -24.33 -24.70
CA GLU A 35 -28.11 -24.03 -23.27
C GLU A 35 -26.65 -23.72 -22.93
N ASP A 36 -26.26 -22.46 -23.00
CA ASP A 36 -24.93 -22.01 -22.61
C ASP A 36 -24.80 -22.06 -21.08
N VAL A 37 -24.28 -23.18 -20.56
CA VAL A 37 -23.99 -23.35 -19.13
C VAL A 37 -22.76 -22.50 -18.75
N LEU A 38 -22.99 -21.35 -18.10
CA LEU A 38 -21.91 -20.55 -17.53
C LEU A 38 -21.22 -21.31 -16.38
N VAL A 39 -19.93 -21.61 -16.54
CA VAL A 39 -19.07 -22.13 -15.48
C VAL A 39 -18.45 -20.96 -14.68
N GLY A 40 -18.50 -21.04 -13.36
CA GLY A 40 -18.00 -20.00 -12.44
C GLY A 40 -16.49 -20.09 -12.14
N PRO A 41 -15.88 -19.01 -11.61
CA PRO A 41 -14.42 -18.89 -11.47
C PRO A 41 -13.82 -19.59 -10.24
N SER A 42 -14.44 -20.66 -9.74
CA SER A 42 -14.10 -21.29 -8.45
C SER A 42 -13.57 -22.74 -8.55
N SER A 43 -13.28 -23.24 -9.75
CA SER A 43 -12.57 -24.52 -9.92
C SER A 43 -11.05 -24.31 -9.96
N CYS A 44 -10.31 -24.95 -9.03
CA CYS A 44 -8.90 -25.26 -9.25
C CYS A 44 -8.77 -26.40 -10.28
N GLU A 45 -9.24 -26.16 -11.50
CA GLU A 45 -9.06 -27.10 -12.60
C GLU A 45 -7.57 -27.29 -12.89
N SER A 46 -7.16 -28.55 -12.90
CA SER A 46 -5.77 -28.96 -13.18
C SER A 46 -5.39 -28.67 -14.62
N ARG A 47 -5.10 -27.40 -14.93
CA ARG A 47 -4.38 -27.02 -16.15
C ARG A 47 -3.04 -27.73 -16.15
N THR A 48 -2.91 -28.73 -17.02
CA THR A 48 -1.65 -29.43 -17.31
C THR A 48 -0.55 -28.40 -17.59
N GLN A 49 0.67 -28.67 -17.14
CA GLN A 49 1.82 -27.74 -17.15
C GLN A 49 2.09 -27.12 -18.54
N GLN A 50 1.44 -26.00 -18.84
CA GLN A 50 1.43 -25.40 -20.18
C GLN A 50 2.24 -24.11 -20.22
N GLN A 51 3.26 -24.11 -21.09
CA GLN A 51 3.88 -22.88 -21.57
C GLN A 51 2.90 -22.22 -22.55
N VAL A 52 2.31 -21.10 -22.15
CA VAL A 52 1.35 -20.37 -22.99
C VAL A 52 2.13 -19.45 -23.94
N PHE A 53 2.33 -19.90 -25.17
CA PHE A 53 3.04 -19.13 -26.20
C PHE A 53 2.16 -17.99 -26.73
N THR A 54 2.68 -16.77 -26.66
CA THR A 54 2.05 -15.57 -27.25
C THR A 54 2.60 -15.25 -28.64
N ASN A 55 3.84 -15.65 -28.91
CA ASN A 55 4.49 -15.67 -30.23
C ASN A 55 5.66 -16.68 -30.18
N PRO A 56 6.39 -16.94 -31.29
CA PRO A 56 7.48 -17.95 -31.31
C PRO A 56 8.63 -17.71 -30.32
N HIS A 57 8.73 -16.51 -29.73
CA HIS A 57 9.78 -16.15 -28.79
C HIS A 57 9.30 -15.94 -27.35
N ASN A 58 8.06 -15.46 -27.16
CA ASN A 58 7.53 -15.05 -25.87
C ASN A 58 6.46 -16.03 -25.37
N PHE A 59 6.62 -16.50 -24.13
CA PHE A 59 5.76 -17.48 -23.50
C PHE A 59 5.56 -17.16 -22.01
N SER A 60 4.44 -17.60 -21.45
CA SER A 60 4.18 -17.51 -20.00
C SER A 60 4.33 -18.88 -19.34
N VAL A 61 4.85 -18.89 -18.11
CA VAL A 61 4.91 -20.08 -17.24
C VAL A 61 4.09 -19.78 -15.98
N GLU A 62 3.11 -20.63 -15.68
CA GLU A 62 2.30 -20.51 -14.46
C GLU A 62 2.80 -21.49 -13.40
N ILE A 63 3.14 -20.97 -12.22
CA ILE A 63 3.61 -21.72 -11.05
C ILE A 63 2.58 -21.47 -9.94
N ARG A 64 1.71 -22.44 -9.68
CA ARG A 64 0.59 -22.34 -8.72
C ARG A 64 0.63 -23.51 -7.74
N MET A 65 0.33 -23.24 -6.47
CA MET A 65 0.16 -24.28 -5.46
C MET A 65 -0.91 -25.28 -5.87
N ASN A 66 -0.65 -26.56 -5.65
CA ASN A 66 -1.53 -27.64 -6.09
C ASN A 66 -2.66 -27.87 -5.07
N SER A 67 -3.66 -26.98 -5.07
CA SER A 67 -4.91 -27.09 -4.32
C SER A 67 -4.72 -27.37 -2.82
N VAL A 68 -3.90 -26.55 -2.16
CA VAL A 68 -3.47 -26.72 -0.76
C VAL A 68 -4.50 -26.20 0.24
N ALA A 69 -4.48 -26.75 1.46
CA ALA A 69 -5.26 -26.26 2.59
C ALA A 69 -4.39 -26.33 3.86
N PRO A 70 -3.66 -25.25 4.20
CA PRO A 70 -2.90 -25.15 5.45
C PRO A 70 -3.84 -25.22 6.66
N ALA A 71 -3.47 -26.02 7.65
CA ALA A 71 -4.32 -26.28 8.83
C ALA A 71 -3.96 -25.39 10.04
N VAL A 72 -2.86 -24.64 9.98
CA VAL A 72 -2.33 -23.83 11.07
C VAL A 72 -1.88 -22.47 10.51
N SER A 73 -2.10 -21.39 11.27
CA SER A 73 -1.59 -20.06 10.93
C SER A 73 -0.05 -20.04 10.83
N ASP A 74 0.47 -19.05 10.12
CA ASP A 74 1.90 -18.84 9.83
C ASP A 74 2.61 -20.06 9.18
N THR A 75 1.89 -20.82 8.35
CA THR A 75 2.43 -21.96 7.60
C THR A 75 3.17 -21.51 6.34
N TYR A 76 4.40 -21.99 6.15
CA TYR A 76 5.24 -21.74 4.98
C TYR A 76 5.26 -22.96 4.04
N LEU A 77 4.48 -22.95 2.96
CA LEU A 77 4.52 -24.04 1.97
C LEU A 77 5.44 -23.70 0.79
N CYS A 78 6.23 -24.67 0.35
CA CYS A 78 7.02 -24.61 -0.86
C CYS A 78 6.54 -25.63 -1.91
N MET A 79 6.77 -25.31 -3.17
CA MET A 79 6.66 -26.23 -4.31
C MET A 79 7.83 -26.02 -5.29
N ALA A 80 8.20 -27.06 -6.02
CA ALA A 80 9.22 -27.00 -7.08
C ALA A 80 8.59 -27.02 -8.48
N PHE A 81 9.21 -26.32 -9.43
CA PHE A 81 8.84 -26.32 -10.84
C PHE A 81 10.10 -26.33 -11.73
N PRO A 82 10.24 -27.24 -12.71
CA PRO A 82 11.46 -27.34 -13.53
C PRO A 82 11.63 -26.14 -14.47
N MET A 83 12.84 -25.61 -14.59
CA MET A 83 13.15 -24.51 -15.50
C MET A 83 13.15 -24.97 -16.98
N PRO A 84 12.97 -24.05 -17.95
CA PRO A 84 13.09 -24.37 -19.37
C PRO A 84 14.45 -24.99 -19.75
N THR A 85 14.42 -26.01 -20.61
CA THR A 85 15.62 -26.74 -21.08
C THR A 85 16.49 -25.96 -22.08
N ARG A 86 16.12 -24.71 -22.38
CA ARG A 86 16.86 -23.74 -23.18
C ARG A 86 16.93 -22.43 -22.41
N ASP A 87 17.97 -21.64 -22.66
CA ASP A 87 18.11 -20.30 -22.09
C ASP A 87 16.88 -19.44 -22.40
N ALA A 88 16.35 -18.84 -21.34
CA ALA A 88 15.23 -17.90 -21.40
C ALA A 88 15.43 -16.78 -20.38
N TYR A 89 14.63 -15.72 -20.51
CA TYR A 89 14.74 -14.50 -19.71
C TYR A 89 13.38 -14.18 -19.13
N ILE A 90 13.28 -14.10 -17.80
CA ILE A 90 12.07 -13.60 -17.12
C ILE A 90 12.08 -12.09 -17.23
N VAL A 91 11.01 -11.52 -17.80
CA VAL A 91 10.86 -10.08 -18.08
C VAL A 91 9.66 -9.45 -17.36
N ASP A 92 8.84 -10.25 -16.68
CA ASP A 92 7.76 -9.76 -15.79
C ASP A 92 7.31 -10.85 -14.80
N PHE A 93 6.78 -10.44 -13.65
CA PHE A 93 6.26 -11.31 -12.59
C PHE A 93 4.83 -10.88 -12.23
N ILE A 94 3.84 -11.75 -12.46
CA ILE A 94 2.44 -11.49 -12.09
C ILE A 94 2.07 -12.34 -10.86
N PRO A 95 1.86 -11.73 -9.67
CA PRO A 95 1.37 -12.42 -8.49
C PRO A 95 -0.13 -12.71 -8.59
N HIS A 96 -0.51 -13.91 -8.15
CA HIS A 96 -1.89 -14.36 -8.00
C HIS A 96 -2.04 -14.92 -6.58
N ALA A 97 -2.32 -14.05 -5.61
CA ALA A 97 -2.44 -14.43 -4.21
C ALA A 97 -3.91 -14.34 -3.75
N SER A 98 -4.37 -15.34 -3.01
CA SER A 98 -5.61 -15.25 -2.22
C SER A 98 -5.43 -14.23 -1.11
N MET A 99 -5.99 -13.03 -1.31
CA MET A 99 -5.76 -11.87 -0.44
C MET A 99 -6.28 -12.03 1.00
N ASP A 100 -7.17 -12.99 1.25
CA ASP A 100 -7.61 -13.37 2.59
C ASP A 100 -6.45 -14.04 3.36
N THR A 101 -5.78 -15.04 2.77
CA THR A 101 -4.90 -15.99 3.50
C THR A 101 -3.39 -15.83 3.23
N VAL A 102 -2.99 -15.47 2.01
CA VAL A 102 -1.57 -15.38 1.64
C VAL A 102 -0.96 -14.06 2.13
N HIS A 103 0.06 -14.15 2.98
CA HIS A 103 0.76 -12.99 3.53
C HIS A 103 1.91 -12.54 2.63
N HIS A 104 2.74 -13.47 2.15
CA HIS A 104 3.83 -13.17 1.22
C HIS A 104 4.20 -14.37 0.34
N MET A 105 4.89 -14.13 -0.77
CA MET A 105 5.36 -15.15 -1.70
C MET A 105 6.80 -14.84 -2.12
N LEU A 106 7.70 -15.81 -2.06
CA LEU A 106 9.08 -15.71 -2.53
C LEU A 106 9.32 -16.72 -3.66
N LEU A 107 10.02 -16.30 -4.71
CA LEU A 107 10.48 -17.19 -5.78
C LEU A 107 12.01 -17.30 -5.72
N PHE A 108 12.50 -18.53 -5.65
CA PHE A 108 13.91 -18.86 -5.70
C PHE A 108 14.24 -19.65 -6.98
N GLY A 109 15.50 -19.60 -7.40
CA GLY A 109 16.10 -20.51 -8.37
C GLY A 109 17.27 -21.28 -7.73
N CYS A 110 17.30 -22.59 -7.91
CA CYS A 110 18.35 -23.47 -7.38
C CYS A 110 18.51 -24.75 -8.22
N GLN A 111 19.49 -25.59 -7.90
CA GLN A 111 19.78 -26.84 -8.61
C GLN A 111 18.97 -28.01 -8.07
N THR A 112 18.78 -28.09 -6.75
CA THR A 112 18.13 -29.20 -6.05
C THR A 112 17.14 -28.66 -4.99
N PRO A 113 15.83 -28.66 -5.27
CA PRO A 113 14.80 -28.33 -4.29
C PRO A 113 14.86 -29.27 -3.07
N ALA A 114 14.56 -28.73 -1.89
CA ALA A 114 14.61 -29.48 -0.63
C ALA A 114 13.57 -30.60 -0.49
N SER A 115 12.64 -30.73 -1.45
CA SER A 115 11.79 -31.90 -1.58
C SER A 115 11.34 -32.14 -3.03
N THR A 116 11.09 -33.41 -3.35
CA THR A 116 10.47 -33.85 -4.62
C THR A 116 8.94 -34.00 -4.52
N ARG A 117 8.35 -33.65 -3.36
CA ARG A 117 6.90 -33.64 -3.16
C ARG A 117 6.23 -32.52 -3.96
N SER A 118 4.93 -32.69 -4.26
CA SER A 118 4.10 -31.67 -4.91
C SER A 118 4.01 -30.36 -4.13
N ASN A 119 4.11 -30.45 -2.80
CA ASN A 119 4.41 -29.35 -1.89
C ASN A 119 5.02 -29.91 -0.58
N TRP A 120 5.67 -29.06 0.20
CA TRP A 120 6.21 -29.37 1.53
C TRP A 120 6.23 -28.12 2.43
N ASP A 121 6.28 -28.31 3.75
CA ASP A 121 6.61 -27.23 4.69
C ASP A 121 8.10 -26.89 4.56
N CYS A 122 8.39 -25.62 4.30
CA CYS A 122 9.73 -25.07 4.16
C CYS A 122 10.02 -23.89 5.10
N GLY A 123 9.15 -23.63 6.07
CA GLY A 123 9.51 -22.91 7.30
C GLY A 123 10.27 -23.83 8.27
N SER A 124 9.95 -25.12 8.23
CA SER A 124 10.72 -26.20 8.86
C SER A 124 11.82 -26.76 7.97
N VAL A 125 12.78 -27.49 8.58
CA VAL A 125 13.71 -28.38 7.86
C VAL A 125 12.90 -29.40 7.02
N PRO A 126 13.12 -29.51 5.70
CA PRO A 126 14.37 -29.27 4.98
C PRO A 126 14.55 -27.88 4.33
N GLY A 127 13.67 -26.91 4.54
CA GLY A 127 13.80 -25.57 3.96
C GLY A 127 13.44 -25.51 2.47
N THR A 128 14.08 -24.60 1.71
CA THR A 128 13.73 -24.30 0.30
C THR A 128 14.51 -25.13 -0.73
N CYS A 129 15.85 -25.16 -0.63
CA CYS A 129 16.75 -25.91 -1.52
C CYS A 129 17.86 -26.59 -0.72
N GLU A 130 18.42 -27.68 -1.24
CA GLU A 130 19.61 -28.32 -0.68
C GLU A 130 20.90 -27.53 -1.00
N ASP A 131 20.88 -26.75 -2.09
CA ASP A 131 21.93 -25.84 -2.54
C ASP A 131 21.59 -24.35 -2.29
N GLU A 132 22.45 -23.43 -2.75
CA GLU A 132 22.31 -22.00 -2.48
C GLU A 132 21.11 -21.39 -3.24
N ALA A 133 19.99 -21.20 -2.53
CA ALA A 133 18.77 -20.65 -3.09
C ALA A 133 18.91 -19.16 -3.49
N SER A 134 19.09 -18.91 -4.78
CA SER A 134 19.10 -17.54 -5.32
C SER A 134 17.67 -17.00 -5.37
N ILE A 135 17.37 -15.95 -4.60
CA ILE A 135 16.07 -15.26 -4.69
C ILE A 135 15.95 -14.53 -6.03
N LEU A 136 14.81 -14.67 -6.70
CA LEU A 136 14.52 -14.05 -8.00
C LEU A 136 13.43 -12.97 -7.89
N TYR A 137 12.44 -13.20 -7.01
CA TYR A 137 11.31 -12.30 -6.81
C TYR A 137 10.75 -12.42 -5.39
N ALA A 138 10.19 -11.32 -4.87
CA ALA A 138 9.50 -11.28 -3.59
C ALA A 138 8.25 -10.40 -3.70
N TRP A 139 7.10 -10.95 -3.30
CA TRP A 139 5.84 -10.23 -3.16
C TRP A 139 5.37 -10.33 -1.72
N ALA A 140 4.77 -9.26 -1.19
CA ALA A 140 4.10 -9.27 0.09
C ALA A 140 2.75 -8.55 -0.02
N ARG A 141 1.78 -8.97 0.80
CA ARG A 141 0.49 -8.29 0.92
C ARG A 141 0.72 -6.81 1.22
N ASN A 142 0.00 -5.93 0.52
CA ASN A 142 0.11 -4.47 0.63
C ASN A 142 1.47 -3.85 0.24
N ALA A 143 2.37 -4.60 -0.43
CA ALA A 143 3.60 -4.02 -0.98
C ALA A 143 3.44 -3.59 -2.45
N PRO A 144 4.15 -2.53 -2.90
CA PRO A 144 4.20 -2.16 -4.31
C PRO A 144 4.76 -3.29 -5.20
N PRO A 145 4.20 -3.54 -6.41
CA PRO A 145 4.68 -4.59 -7.30
C PRO A 145 6.01 -4.19 -7.97
N THR A 146 7.05 -5.00 -7.76
CA THR A 146 8.38 -4.79 -8.35
C THR A 146 8.33 -5.07 -9.85
N LYS A 147 8.32 -4.01 -10.67
CA LYS A 147 8.47 -4.10 -12.13
C LYS A 147 9.96 -4.19 -12.51
N LEU A 148 10.29 -5.01 -13.51
CA LEU A 148 11.62 -5.00 -14.13
C LEU A 148 11.75 -3.79 -15.07
N PRO A 149 12.93 -3.14 -15.15
CA PRO A 149 13.17 -2.08 -16.13
C PRO A 149 13.08 -2.61 -17.57
N LYS A 150 12.86 -1.71 -18.52
CA LYS A 150 12.76 -2.09 -19.94
C LYS A 150 14.07 -2.73 -20.43
N ASP A 151 13.94 -3.81 -21.21
CA ASP A 151 15.05 -4.57 -21.81
C ASP A 151 16.02 -5.20 -20.77
N VAL A 152 15.55 -5.36 -19.51
CA VAL A 152 16.19 -6.13 -18.43
C VAL A 152 15.44 -7.46 -18.23
N GLY A 153 16.16 -8.55 -17.94
CA GLY A 153 15.51 -9.78 -17.47
C GLY A 153 16.44 -10.73 -16.72
N PHE A 154 15.87 -11.58 -15.85
CA PHE A 154 16.62 -12.64 -15.17
C PHE A 154 16.91 -13.78 -16.14
N LYS A 155 18.19 -14.10 -16.37
CA LYS A 155 18.58 -15.27 -17.18
C LYS A 155 18.31 -16.57 -16.40
N VAL A 156 17.55 -17.49 -17.00
CA VAL A 156 17.16 -18.77 -16.42
C VAL A 156 17.24 -19.90 -17.46
N GLY A 157 17.16 -21.15 -16.99
CA GLY A 157 17.31 -22.34 -17.83
C GLY A 157 18.76 -22.81 -17.96
N LYS A 158 19.05 -23.61 -19.00
CA LYS A 158 20.26 -24.44 -19.13
C LYS A 158 21.58 -23.77 -18.68
N ASP A 159 21.94 -22.62 -19.26
CA ASP A 159 23.22 -21.97 -19.00
C ASP A 159 23.09 -20.83 -17.96
N SER A 160 22.17 -20.98 -16.99
CA SER A 160 22.01 -20.08 -15.82
C SER A 160 22.57 -20.65 -14.51
N GLY A 161 22.85 -21.95 -14.45
CA GLY A 161 23.27 -22.65 -13.22
C GLY A 161 22.12 -23.00 -12.27
N MET A 162 20.86 -22.75 -12.65
CA MET A 162 19.66 -23.09 -11.90
C MET A 162 18.80 -24.10 -12.70
N SER A 163 18.26 -25.11 -12.02
CA SER A 163 17.48 -26.20 -12.64
C SER A 163 15.99 -26.14 -12.31
N TYR A 164 15.64 -25.58 -11.14
CA TYR A 164 14.27 -25.47 -10.65
C TYR A 164 13.98 -24.07 -10.13
N PHE A 165 12.74 -23.63 -10.38
CA PHE A 165 12.10 -22.63 -9.55
C PHE A 165 11.59 -23.30 -8.26
N VAL A 166 11.74 -22.63 -7.12
CA VAL A 166 11.04 -22.98 -5.88
C VAL A 166 10.19 -21.79 -5.46
N LEU A 167 8.87 -22.00 -5.43
CA LEU A 167 7.90 -21.01 -4.96
C LEU A 167 7.55 -21.31 -3.51
N GLN A 168 7.89 -20.38 -2.62
CA GLN A 168 7.46 -20.35 -1.22
C GLN A 168 6.25 -19.42 -1.08
N ILE A 169 5.24 -19.84 -0.33
CA ILE A 169 4.08 -19.04 0.07
C ILE A 169 3.90 -19.11 1.58
N HIS A 170 3.86 -17.95 2.23
CA HIS A 170 3.49 -17.81 3.63
C HIS A 170 1.99 -17.56 3.77
N TYR A 171 1.29 -18.45 4.47
CA TYR A 171 -0.13 -18.30 4.83
C TYR A 171 -0.19 -17.82 6.28
N GLY A 172 -0.55 -16.56 6.47
CA GLY A 172 -0.64 -15.95 7.81
C GLY A 172 -1.90 -16.41 8.53
N ASP A 173 -3.04 -15.80 8.18
CA ASP A 173 -4.34 -16.29 8.66
C ASP A 173 -4.84 -17.45 7.79
N VAL A 174 -5.31 -18.51 8.46
CA VAL A 174 -5.95 -19.69 7.85
C VAL A 174 -7.45 -19.78 8.17
N SER A 175 -8.05 -18.78 8.81
CA SER A 175 -9.48 -18.76 9.18
C SER A 175 -10.42 -19.05 8.02
N ALA A 176 -10.07 -18.63 6.80
CA ALA A 176 -10.86 -18.88 5.60
C ALA A 176 -10.95 -20.39 5.25
N PHE A 177 -9.86 -21.17 5.45
CA PHE A 177 -9.82 -22.62 5.12
C PHE A 177 -10.73 -23.49 6.01
N ARG A 178 -11.46 -22.91 6.97
CA ARG A 178 -12.44 -23.62 7.83
C ARG A 178 -13.59 -24.26 7.06
N ASP A 179 -13.91 -23.76 5.86
CA ASP A 179 -14.91 -24.35 4.94
C ASP A 179 -14.33 -25.46 4.04
N HIS A 180 -13.06 -25.84 4.25
CA HIS A 180 -12.28 -26.76 3.43
C HIS A 180 -12.05 -26.31 1.97
N HIS A 181 -12.13 -25.00 1.67
CA HIS A 181 -11.66 -24.47 0.40
C HIS A 181 -10.18 -24.81 0.15
N ARG A 182 -9.77 -24.79 -1.11
CA ARG A 182 -8.38 -25.08 -1.51
C ARG A 182 -7.77 -23.87 -2.21
N ASP A 183 -6.57 -23.52 -1.79
CA ASP A 183 -5.80 -22.43 -2.39
C ASP A 183 -4.92 -22.91 -3.54
N CYS A 184 -4.86 -22.08 -4.58
CA CYS A 184 -4.08 -22.29 -5.79
C CYS A 184 -3.26 -21.02 -6.15
N SER A 185 -2.77 -20.32 -5.12
CA SER A 185 -1.98 -19.09 -5.25
C SER A 185 -0.61 -19.35 -5.88
N GLY A 186 0.00 -18.29 -6.42
CA GLY A 186 1.35 -18.33 -6.96
C GLY A 186 1.66 -17.22 -7.97
N LEU A 187 2.41 -17.54 -9.02
CA LEU A 187 2.99 -16.59 -9.97
C LEU A 187 2.76 -17.02 -11.42
N THR A 188 2.53 -16.05 -12.31
CA THR A 188 2.76 -16.22 -13.76
C THR A 188 4.01 -15.43 -14.15
N LEU A 189 5.03 -16.13 -14.65
CA LEU A 189 6.26 -15.54 -15.18
C LEU A 189 6.05 -15.22 -16.67
N LYS A 190 6.27 -13.97 -17.10
CA LYS A 190 6.41 -13.69 -18.55
C LYS A 190 7.87 -13.92 -18.94
N MET A 191 8.06 -14.74 -19.96
CA MET A 191 9.38 -15.18 -20.40
C MET A 191 9.59 -14.93 -21.89
N THR A 192 10.85 -14.72 -22.27
CA THR A 192 11.25 -14.69 -23.68
C THR A 192 12.51 -15.50 -23.91
N SER A 193 12.64 -16.05 -25.12
CA SER A 193 13.87 -16.67 -25.64
C SER A 193 14.81 -15.67 -26.31
N LYS A 194 14.40 -14.39 -26.47
CA LYS A 194 15.28 -13.34 -26.99
C LYS A 194 16.27 -12.89 -25.90
N PRO A 195 17.60 -12.95 -26.15
CA PRO A 195 18.59 -12.40 -25.23
C PRO A 195 18.28 -10.94 -24.88
N GLN A 196 18.21 -10.64 -23.58
CA GLN A 196 18.08 -9.27 -23.11
C GLN A 196 19.46 -8.59 -23.13
N PRO A 197 19.57 -7.31 -23.54
CA PRO A 197 20.84 -6.59 -23.50
C PRO A 197 21.37 -6.42 -22.07
N PHE A 198 20.46 -6.34 -21.10
CA PHE A 198 20.76 -6.25 -19.68
C PHE A 198 20.18 -7.45 -18.92
N ILE A 199 20.96 -7.97 -17.97
CA ILE A 199 20.58 -9.13 -17.16
C ILE A 199 20.40 -8.70 -15.71
N ALA A 200 19.28 -9.09 -15.10
CA ALA A 200 19.00 -8.86 -13.69
C ALA A 200 19.75 -9.86 -12.79
N GLY A 201 20.15 -9.39 -11.60
CA GLY A 201 20.75 -10.21 -10.56
C GLY A 201 20.58 -9.62 -9.16
N ILE A 202 20.98 -10.38 -8.14
CA ILE A 202 20.86 -10.01 -6.72
C ILE A 202 22.24 -9.84 -6.07
N TYR A 203 22.43 -8.78 -5.27
CA TYR A 203 23.54 -8.61 -4.35
C TYR A 203 23.02 -8.70 -2.92
N LEU A 204 23.40 -9.74 -2.17
CA LEU A 204 22.95 -9.96 -0.80
C LEU A 204 24.02 -9.56 0.21
N LEU A 205 23.79 -8.48 0.97
CA LEU A 205 24.56 -8.18 2.18
C LEU A 205 23.91 -8.86 3.39
N MET A 206 24.66 -9.69 4.12
CA MET A 206 24.23 -10.35 5.36
C MET A 206 25.25 -10.17 6.48
N SER A 207 24.82 -10.11 7.74
CA SER A 207 25.70 -10.29 8.91
C SER A 207 25.55 -11.71 9.42
N VAL A 208 26.65 -12.31 9.88
CA VAL A 208 26.72 -13.69 10.39
C VAL A 208 27.24 -13.79 11.84
N ASP A 209 27.67 -12.65 12.41
CA ASP A 209 28.45 -12.54 13.64
C ASP A 209 27.78 -11.66 14.72
N THR A 210 26.65 -11.03 14.40
CA THR A 210 25.95 -10.13 15.31
C THR A 210 25.34 -10.89 16.50
N ILE A 211 25.53 -10.33 17.70
CA ILE A 211 24.91 -10.80 18.95
C ILE A 211 24.13 -9.64 19.57
N ILE A 212 22.82 -9.83 19.73
CA ILE A 212 21.94 -8.88 20.40
C ILE A 212 21.85 -9.29 21.88
N LEU A 213 22.15 -8.33 22.77
CA LEU A 213 22.12 -8.56 24.21
C LEU A 213 20.74 -8.22 24.79
N PRO A 214 20.21 -9.00 25.75
CA PRO A 214 18.91 -8.73 26.37
C PRO A 214 18.88 -7.35 27.04
N GLY A 215 17.75 -6.65 26.92
CA GLY A 215 17.55 -5.29 27.42
C GLY A 215 18.32 -4.17 26.70
N LYS A 216 19.16 -4.48 25.69
CA LYS A 216 20.02 -3.48 25.02
C LYS A 216 19.27 -2.75 23.91
N ARG A 217 18.84 -1.50 24.20
CA ARG A 217 18.07 -0.61 23.31
C ARG A 217 18.51 -0.55 21.84
N VAL A 218 19.82 -0.57 21.59
CA VAL A 218 20.40 -0.45 20.25
C VAL A 218 21.56 -1.41 20.06
N THR A 219 21.45 -2.26 19.04
CA THR A 219 22.52 -3.09 18.50
C THR A 219 22.57 -2.91 17.00
N ASN A 220 23.72 -2.49 16.46
CA ASN A 220 23.93 -2.37 15.03
C ASN A 220 24.64 -3.63 14.53
N ALA A 221 24.12 -4.21 13.45
CA ALA A 221 24.87 -5.11 12.58
C ALA A 221 25.37 -4.27 11.40
N ASP A 222 26.70 -4.14 11.26
CA ASP A 222 27.35 -3.36 10.20
C ASP A 222 28.04 -4.35 9.24
N ILE A 223 27.77 -4.23 7.94
CA ILE A 223 28.26 -5.13 6.87
C ILE A 223 28.90 -4.28 5.79
N ALA A 224 30.11 -4.58 5.31
CA ALA A 224 30.67 -3.90 4.14
C ALA A 224 31.74 -4.69 3.40
N CYS A 225 31.66 -4.71 2.07
CA CYS A 225 32.64 -5.34 1.18
C CYS A 225 33.08 -4.39 0.06
N GLU A 226 34.32 -4.54 -0.40
CA GLU A 226 34.81 -3.88 -1.61
C GLU A 226 34.21 -4.52 -2.87
N TYR A 227 33.73 -3.70 -3.80
CA TYR A 227 33.14 -4.14 -5.05
C TYR A 227 34.20 -4.15 -6.15
N THR A 228 34.45 -5.32 -6.75
CA THR A 228 35.60 -5.55 -7.66
C THR A 228 35.21 -5.92 -9.10
N SER A 229 33.92 -5.91 -9.44
CA SER A 229 33.38 -6.37 -10.73
C SER A 229 33.00 -5.23 -11.69
N TYR A 230 32.42 -5.60 -12.84
CA TYR A 230 31.82 -4.67 -13.82
C TYR A 230 30.65 -3.88 -13.21
N PRO A 231 30.31 -2.69 -13.73
CA PRO A 231 29.30 -1.85 -13.10
C PRO A 231 27.91 -2.49 -12.99
N ILE A 232 27.31 -2.40 -11.80
CA ILE A 232 25.90 -2.74 -11.54
C ILE A 232 25.06 -1.49 -11.35
N TYR A 233 23.78 -1.62 -11.72
CA TYR A 233 22.77 -0.58 -11.58
C TYR A 233 21.63 -1.12 -10.71
N PRO A 234 21.66 -0.90 -9.37
CA PRO A 234 20.53 -1.11 -8.47
C PRO A 234 19.25 -0.44 -8.98
N PHE A 235 18.15 -1.18 -8.99
CA PHE A 235 16.81 -0.65 -9.31
C PHE A 235 15.73 -1.08 -8.29
N ALA A 236 15.98 -2.11 -7.48
CA ALA A 236 15.15 -2.41 -6.32
C ALA A 236 15.99 -2.94 -5.13
N PHE A 237 15.43 -2.92 -3.92
CA PHE A 237 16.04 -3.47 -2.71
C PHE A 237 14.99 -4.11 -1.78
N ARG A 238 15.38 -5.14 -1.02
CA ARG A 238 14.56 -5.80 0.00
C ARG A 238 15.31 -5.85 1.33
N THR A 239 14.62 -5.52 2.41
CA THR A 239 15.11 -5.65 3.79
C THR A 239 14.46 -6.84 4.49
N HIS A 240 15.23 -7.65 5.22
CA HIS A 240 14.69 -8.74 6.03
C HIS A 240 15.44 -8.88 7.36
N THR A 241 14.65 -8.94 8.43
CA THR A 241 15.00 -9.33 9.81
C THR A 241 13.80 -10.07 10.40
N HIS A 242 13.93 -10.59 11.63
CA HIS A 242 12.81 -10.98 12.48
C HIS A 242 12.37 -9.77 13.35
N HIS A 243 11.63 -9.99 14.44
CA HIS A 243 10.88 -8.96 15.19
C HIS A 243 11.72 -7.86 15.90
N LEU A 244 13.02 -8.09 16.13
CA LEU A 244 13.88 -7.15 16.86
C LEU A 244 14.38 -6.00 15.99
N GLY A 245 14.44 -6.17 14.67
CA GLY A 245 14.89 -5.16 13.72
C GLY A 245 13.98 -3.92 13.67
N LYS A 246 14.55 -2.72 13.59
CA LYS A 246 13.83 -1.42 13.60
C LYS A 246 14.06 -0.57 12.36
N VAL A 247 15.22 -0.72 11.71
CA VAL A 247 15.51 -0.16 10.39
C VAL A 247 16.70 -0.90 9.78
N VAL A 248 16.67 -1.10 8.46
CA VAL A 248 17.81 -1.57 7.67
C VAL A 248 18.08 -0.56 6.56
N SER A 249 19.35 -0.21 6.35
CA SER A 249 19.79 0.78 5.34
C SER A 249 21.02 0.29 4.59
N GLY A 250 21.04 0.44 3.27
CA GLY A 250 22.16 0.09 2.40
C GLY A 250 22.67 1.28 1.57
N TYR A 251 23.99 1.34 1.37
CA TYR A 251 24.72 2.45 0.80
C TYR A 251 25.85 1.98 -0.12
N ARG A 252 26.17 2.82 -1.11
CA ARG A 252 27.47 2.80 -1.82
C ARG A 252 28.36 3.88 -1.24
N ILE A 253 29.60 3.54 -0.91
CA ILE A 253 30.65 4.46 -0.51
C ILE A 253 31.63 4.59 -1.69
N ARG A 254 31.87 5.83 -2.14
CA ARG A 254 32.82 6.18 -3.21
C ARG A 254 33.54 7.45 -2.79
N ASP A 255 34.86 7.47 -2.81
CA ASP A 255 35.68 8.62 -2.39
C ASP A 255 35.32 9.16 -0.99
N GLY A 256 34.95 8.25 -0.07
CA GLY A 256 34.44 8.57 1.27
C GLY A 256 33.00 9.08 1.35
N LYS A 257 32.36 9.40 0.21
CA LYS A 257 30.96 9.84 0.14
C LYS A 257 30.01 8.64 0.19
N TRP A 258 29.19 8.58 1.23
CA TRP A 258 28.06 7.65 1.34
C TRP A 258 26.92 8.11 0.41
N SER A 259 26.31 7.16 -0.30
CA SER A 259 25.20 7.36 -1.22
C SER A 259 24.13 6.29 -0.94
N LEU A 260 22.91 6.69 -0.61
CA LEU A 260 21.83 5.76 -0.24
C LEU A 260 21.39 4.92 -1.45
N ILE A 261 21.37 3.60 -1.28
CA ILE A 261 20.78 2.63 -2.23
C ILE A 261 19.31 2.41 -1.87
N GLY A 262 19.04 2.21 -0.57
CA GLY A 262 17.69 2.01 -0.03
C GLY A 262 17.68 1.92 1.50
N ARG A 263 16.56 2.25 2.14
CA ARG A 263 16.37 2.22 3.60
C ARG A 263 14.90 1.93 3.92
N GLN A 264 14.63 0.93 4.77
CA GLN A 264 13.27 0.52 5.12
C GLN A 264 13.19 -0.06 6.55
N SER A 265 12.01 -0.03 7.16
CA SER A 265 11.73 -0.80 8.38
C SER A 265 11.45 -2.26 8.01
N PRO A 266 12.20 -3.24 8.55
CA PRO A 266 11.99 -4.65 8.21
C PRO A 266 10.68 -5.22 8.80
N GLN A 267 9.96 -4.47 9.63
CA GLN A 267 8.62 -4.83 10.14
C GLN A 267 7.49 -4.40 9.18
N LEU A 268 7.80 -3.69 8.10
CA LEU A 268 6.87 -3.42 7.00
C LEU A 268 6.95 -4.54 5.94
N PRO A 269 5.95 -4.68 5.03
CA PRO A 269 5.88 -5.76 4.05
C PRO A 269 7.20 -6.00 3.28
N GLN A 270 7.86 -7.12 3.55
CA GLN A 270 9.24 -7.40 3.09
C GLN A 270 9.32 -7.81 1.59
N ALA A 271 8.89 -6.95 0.69
CA ALA A 271 9.05 -7.09 -0.77
C ALA A 271 10.28 -6.32 -1.30
N PHE A 272 10.46 -6.28 -2.62
CA PHE A 272 11.46 -5.43 -3.28
C PHE A 272 10.89 -4.03 -3.59
N TYR A 273 11.33 -3.04 -2.84
CA TYR A 273 11.03 -1.61 -3.03
C TYR A 273 11.98 -0.99 -4.08
N PRO A 274 11.61 0.09 -4.81
CA PRO A 274 12.51 0.78 -5.73
C PRO A 274 13.79 1.27 -5.06
N ALA A 275 14.93 1.12 -5.74
CA ALA A 275 16.23 1.63 -5.30
C ALA A 275 16.57 2.96 -5.99
N ASN A 276 17.63 3.62 -5.52
CA ASN A 276 18.11 4.88 -6.12
C ASN A 276 18.69 4.67 -7.53
N GLU A 277 17.91 4.95 -8.58
CA GLU A 277 18.29 4.72 -9.98
C GLU A 277 19.46 5.58 -10.48
N GLU A 278 19.76 6.73 -9.83
CA GLU A 278 20.95 7.55 -10.17
C GLU A 278 22.27 6.89 -9.73
N LEU A 279 22.21 5.80 -8.97
CA LEU A 279 23.35 5.18 -8.30
C LEU A 279 23.83 3.95 -9.07
N ASN A 280 25.00 4.05 -9.73
CA ASN A 280 25.78 2.88 -10.14
C ASN A 280 26.79 2.46 -9.07
N VAL A 281 27.09 1.16 -8.95
CA VAL A 281 28.27 0.66 -8.22
C VAL A 281 29.29 0.18 -9.26
N LYS A 282 30.56 0.49 -9.07
CA LYS A 282 31.68 0.15 -9.97
C LYS A 282 32.86 -0.44 -9.18
N ASN A 283 33.82 -1.04 -9.88
CA ASN A 283 35.09 -1.48 -9.31
C ASN A 283 35.76 -0.38 -8.46
N GLY A 284 36.10 -0.69 -7.20
CA GLY A 284 36.71 0.22 -6.22
C GLY A 284 35.72 0.99 -5.33
N ASP A 285 34.40 0.79 -5.49
CA ASP A 285 33.42 1.24 -4.50
C ASP A 285 33.33 0.26 -3.32
N THR A 286 32.88 0.72 -2.15
CA THR A 286 32.44 -0.18 -1.06
C THR A 286 30.91 -0.23 -1.04
N ILE A 287 30.31 -1.42 -1.01
CA ILE A 287 28.88 -1.56 -0.67
C ILE A 287 28.79 -1.85 0.83
N ALA A 288 27.93 -1.11 1.53
CA ALA A 288 27.79 -1.17 2.99
C ALA A 288 26.31 -1.20 3.40
N ALA A 289 25.98 -1.97 4.43
CA ALA A 289 24.65 -2.01 5.04
C ALA A 289 24.72 -1.93 6.57
N ARG A 290 23.66 -1.41 7.18
CA ARG A 290 23.41 -1.42 8.62
C ARG A 290 22.01 -1.93 8.91
N CYS A 291 21.88 -2.93 9.78
CA CYS A 291 20.63 -3.24 10.48
C CYS A 291 20.70 -2.71 11.91
N VAL A 292 19.57 -2.23 12.44
CA VAL A 292 19.44 -1.73 13.81
C VAL A 292 18.41 -2.56 14.56
N PHE A 293 18.80 -3.15 15.68
CA PHE A 293 17.98 -4.02 16.54
C PHE A 293 17.82 -3.43 17.95
N THR A 294 16.72 -3.78 18.62
CA THR A 294 16.64 -3.70 20.10
C THR A 294 16.74 -5.09 20.72
N GLY A 295 17.31 -5.19 21.92
CA GLY A 295 17.20 -6.36 22.78
C GLY A 295 16.15 -6.22 23.88
N GLU A 296 15.42 -5.11 23.94
CA GLU A 296 14.28 -4.94 24.86
C GLU A 296 13.21 -6.01 24.57
N GLY A 297 12.70 -6.65 25.64
CA GLY A 297 11.76 -7.78 25.55
C GLY A 297 12.42 -9.18 25.54
N ARG A 298 13.68 -9.32 25.13
CA ARG A 298 14.40 -10.61 25.21
C ARG A 298 15.07 -10.80 26.57
N THR A 299 15.07 -12.03 27.09
CA THR A 299 15.68 -12.43 28.37
C THR A 299 17.06 -13.08 28.21
N TYR A 300 17.34 -13.66 27.04
CA TYR A 300 18.61 -14.31 26.67
C TYR A 300 19.28 -13.57 25.49
N LYS A 301 20.46 -14.04 25.06
CA LYS A 301 21.18 -13.47 23.89
C LYS A 301 20.59 -14.01 22.59
N THR A 302 20.18 -13.12 21.69
CA THR A 302 19.80 -13.49 20.31
C THR A 302 21.03 -13.46 19.41
N TYR A 303 21.18 -14.47 18.56
CA TYR A 303 22.25 -14.62 17.58
C TYR A 303 21.67 -14.50 16.16
N ILE A 304 22.53 -14.44 15.14
CA ILE A 304 22.07 -14.65 13.76
C ILE A 304 21.76 -16.13 13.53
N GLY A 305 20.60 -16.44 12.95
CA GLY A 305 20.13 -17.80 12.74
C GLY A 305 18.80 -17.88 11.98
N GLY A 306 18.31 -19.10 11.77
CA GLY A 306 17.18 -19.40 10.89
C GLY A 306 15.80 -19.42 11.56
N THR A 307 15.70 -19.29 12.89
CA THR A 307 14.44 -19.44 13.64
C THR A 307 13.86 -18.11 14.12
N SER A 308 12.58 -18.07 14.53
CA SER A 308 11.95 -16.90 15.17
C SER A 308 12.69 -16.40 16.42
N GLU A 309 13.34 -17.32 17.12
CA GLU A 309 14.14 -17.06 18.32
C GLU A 309 15.51 -16.48 17.99
N ASP A 310 16.00 -16.65 16.76
CA ASP A 310 17.18 -15.99 16.22
C ASP A 310 16.83 -14.62 15.60
N GLU A 311 17.79 -13.99 14.95
CA GLU A 311 17.59 -12.82 14.08
C GLU A 311 18.28 -12.98 12.72
N MET A 312 17.92 -12.12 11.77
CA MET A 312 18.61 -11.96 10.49
C MET A 312 18.91 -10.49 10.21
N CYS A 313 19.95 -10.24 9.43
CA CYS A 313 20.28 -8.89 8.94
C CYS A 313 20.57 -8.96 7.45
N ASN A 314 19.53 -8.99 6.62
CA ASN A 314 19.68 -9.19 5.18
C ASN A 314 19.24 -7.94 4.40
N PHE A 315 20.12 -7.43 3.55
CA PHE A 315 19.83 -6.37 2.59
C PHE A 315 20.11 -6.89 1.17
N TYR A 316 19.05 -7.22 0.45
CA TYR A 316 19.11 -7.67 -0.95
C TYR A 316 19.03 -6.45 -1.86
N ILE A 317 19.91 -6.36 -2.84
CA ILE A 317 19.88 -5.34 -3.90
C ILE A 317 19.59 -6.06 -5.22
N MET A 318 18.49 -5.72 -5.87
CA MET A 318 18.20 -6.14 -7.24
C MET A 318 18.82 -5.13 -8.20
N TYR A 319 19.71 -5.60 -9.07
CA TYR A 319 20.45 -4.77 -10.02
C TYR A 319 20.36 -5.34 -11.44
N TYR A 320 20.76 -4.54 -12.44
CA TYR A 320 21.09 -5.06 -13.78
C TYR A 320 22.55 -4.82 -14.17
N MET A 321 23.04 -5.65 -15.10
CA MET A 321 24.38 -5.59 -15.72
C MET A 321 24.30 -5.72 -17.24
N ASP A 322 25.33 -5.25 -17.96
CA ASP A 322 25.54 -5.61 -19.37
C ASP A 322 25.67 -7.13 -19.53
N SER A 323 24.93 -7.68 -20.50
CA SER A 323 24.77 -9.13 -20.72
C SER A 323 26.07 -9.91 -20.97
N LYS A 324 27.17 -9.28 -21.38
CA LYS A 324 28.47 -9.96 -21.60
C LYS A 324 29.27 -10.13 -20.30
N HIS A 325 28.90 -9.39 -19.26
CA HIS A 325 29.63 -9.30 -18.00
C HIS A 325 28.74 -9.64 -16.79
N ALA A 326 27.51 -10.09 -17.04
CA ALA A 326 26.48 -10.29 -16.05
C ALA A 326 26.81 -11.43 -15.08
N ILE A 327 26.74 -11.11 -13.79
CA ILE A 327 26.73 -12.08 -12.69
C ILE A 327 25.30 -12.10 -12.14
N PRO A 328 24.61 -13.26 -12.08
CA PRO A 328 23.20 -13.30 -11.66
C PRO A 328 23.03 -13.19 -10.13
N TYR A 329 24.06 -13.49 -9.36
CA TYR A 329 24.03 -13.45 -7.90
C TYR A 329 25.42 -13.14 -7.32
N MET A 330 25.46 -12.28 -6.32
CA MET A 330 26.63 -11.92 -5.52
C MET A 330 26.24 -11.79 -4.05
N SER A 331 27.19 -11.98 -3.14
CA SER A 331 26.95 -11.81 -1.70
C SER A 331 28.13 -11.13 -0.99
N CYS A 332 27.84 -10.55 0.17
CA CYS A 332 28.79 -9.91 1.07
C CYS A 332 28.45 -10.30 2.51
N ILE A 333 29.45 -10.81 3.22
CA ILE A 333 29.32 -11.33 4.60
C ILE A 333 30.30 -10.67 5.59
N GLU A 334 31.09 -9.70 5.12
CA GLU A 334 32.20 -9.12 5.88
C GLU A 334 31.72 -8.04 6.86
N THR A 335 32.11 -8.18 8.13
CA THR A 335 31.73 -7.25 9.20
C THR A 335 32.33 -5.86 8.99
N GLY A 336 31.46 -4.86 8.88
CA GLY A 336 31.82 -3.47 8.65
C GLY A 336 32.72 -2.88 9.74
N SER A 337 33.82 -2.23 9.34
CA SER A 337 34.77 -1.71 10.32
C SER A 337 34.21 -0.53 11.13
N LYS A 338 34.44 -0.53 12.45
CA LYS A 338 34.03 0.54 13.38
C LYS A 338 34.70 1.90 13.10
N GLN A 339 35.63 1.98 12.15
CA GLN A 339 36.22 3.24 11.69
C GLN A 339 35.45 3.80 10.48
N LEU A 340 35.08 2.93 9.53
CA LEU A 340 34.22 3.27 8.39
C LEU A 340 32.85 3.76 8.87
N PHE A 341 32.17 2.94 9.69
CA PHE A 341 30.81 3.16 10.19
C PHE A 341 30.67 4.26 11.26
N ARG A 342 31.72 5.05 11.53
CA ARG A 342 31.61 6.35 12.24
C ARG A 342 31.10 7.47 11.34
N HIS A 343 31.24 7.33 10.03
CA HIS A 343 30.91 8.35 9.04
C HIS A 343 29.62 8.05 8.26
N ILE A 344 28.90 7.00 8.66
CA ILE A 344 27.60 6.64 8.09
C ILE A 344 26.56 7.75 8.37
N PRO A 345 25.68 8.09 7.41
CA PRO A 345 24.63 9.09 7.61
C PRO A 345 23.70 8.73 8.79
N ALA A 346 23.25 9.76 9.53
CA ALA A 346 22.54 9.58 10.80
C ALA A 346 21.19 8.85 10.65
N GLU A 347 20.52 9.04 9.51
CA GLU A 347 19.28 8.37 9.14
C GLU A 347 19.41 6.84 9.13
N ALA A 348 20.62 6.28 8.92
CA ALA A 348 20.88 4.84 9.01
C ALA A 348 20.65 4.25 10.42
N SER A 349 20.56 5.10 11.44
CA SER A 349 20.30 4.70 12.83
C SER A 349 19.04 5.32 13.44
N ILE A 350 18.22 6.01 12.64
CA ILE A 350 16.91 6.52 13.05
C ILE A 350 15.83 5.55 12.56
N PRO A 351 15.01 4.94 13.45
CA PRO A 351 13.87 4.12 13.05
C PRO A 351 12.87 4.91 12.20
N ILE A 352 12.25 4.25 11.23
CA ILE A 352 11.11 4.82 10.50
C ILE A 352 9.88 4.74 11.42
N ARG A 353 9.10 5.84 11.49
CA ARG A 353 7.87 5.87 12.29
C ARG A 353 6.79 5.03 11.62
N VAL A 354 6.61 3.80 12.11
CA VAL A 354 5.46 2.95 11.78
C VAL A 354 4.28 3.39 12.68
N SER A 355 3.10 3.60 12.09
CA SER A 355 1.87 3.87 12.85
C SER A 355 1.43 2.60 13.62
N PRO A 356 0.86 2.68 14.84
CA PRO A 356 0.37 1.50 15.57
C PRO A 356 -0.58 0.60 14.74
N ALA A 357 -1.39 1.18 13.86
CA ALA A 357 -2.25 0.43 12.94
C ALA A 357 -1.47 -0.51 11.98
N HIS A 358 -0.21 -0.19 11.67
CA HIS A 358 0.72 -1.02 10.90
C HIS A 358 1.63 -1.91 11.79
N MET A 359 1.45 -1.88 13.11
CA MET A 359 2.23 -2.66 14.07
C MET A 359 1.46 -3.88 14.61
N ASN A 360 0.12 -3.83 14.56
CA ASN A 360 -0.77 -4.93 14.91
C ASN A 360 -0.63 -6.17 13.98
N SER A 361 0.03 -6.05 12.83
CA SER A 361 0.38 -7.19 11.95
C SER A 361 1.68 -7.91 12.35
N VAL A 362 2.30 -7.57 13.49
CA VAL A 362 3.65 -8.02 13.87
C VAL A 362 3.76 -8.45 15.35
N VAL A 363 2.76 -8.16 16.20
CA VAL A 363 2.86 -8.31 17.66
C VAL A 363 1.61 -8.94 18.28
N HIS A 364 1.75 -10.19 18.73
CA HIS A 364 0.85 -10.98 19.58
C HIS A 364 -0.63 -11.12 19.18
N MET A 365 -0.96 -12.32 18.68
CA MET A 365 -2.20 -12.99 19.06
C MET A 365 -1.92 -13.81 20.33
N GLU A 366 -2.48 -13.41 21.47
CA GLU A 366 -2.56 -14.23 22.69
C GLU A 366 -4.00 -14.13 23.23
N HIS A 367 -4.53 -15.21 23.80
CA HIS A 367 -5.98 -15.45 23.76
C HIS A 367 -6.82 -14.51 24.62
N SER A 368 -7.74 -13.80 23.96
CA SER A 368 -9.08 -13.50 24.47
C SER A 368 -10.06 -13.69 23.31
N ALA A 369 -10.98 -14.63 23.44
CA ALA A 369 -11.94 -14.95 22.40
C ALA A 369 -13.33 -14.44 22.79
N ASP A 370 -13.95 -13.69 21.89
CA ASP A 370 -15.36 -13.87 21.58
C ASP A 370 -15.58 -13.64 20.07
N PHE A 371 -16.77 -13.97 19.57
CA PHE A 371 -17.02 -14.33 18.18
C PHE A 371 -17.67 -13.23 17.33
N GLN A 372 -17.74 -13.54 16.02
CA GLN A 372 -18.45 -12.84 14.93
C GLN A 372 -17.70 -11.71 14.21
N ASP A 373 -17.62 -11.62 12.88
CA ASP A 373 -17.60 -12.56 11.73
C ASP A 373 -17.85 -11.68 10.48
N ASN A 374 -16.88 -11.64 9.56
CA ASN A 374 -16.98 -11.50 8.09
C ASN A 374 -18.04 -10.56 7.41
N ARG A 375 -17.77 -9.94 6.24
CA ARG A 375 -16.63 -10.08 5.32
C ARG A 375 -16.44 -8.86 4.39
N SER A 376 -15.16 -8.55 4.16
CA SER A 376 -14.50 -8.15 2.89
C SER A 376 -15.23 -7.29 1.83
N LEU A 377 -14.54 -6.21 1.45
CA LEU A 377 -14.52 -5.70 0.08
C LEU A 377 -13.59 -6.55 -0.82
N LEU A 378 -14.00 -6.81 -2.06
CA LEU A 378 -13.13 -7.17 -3.19
C LEU A 378 -13.75 -6.59 -4.47
N GLY A 379 -13.02 -5.94 -5.41
CA GLY A 379 -11.60 -5.60 -5.42
C GLY A 379 -11.22 -4.65 -6.57
N THR A 380 -9.93 -4.67 -6.94
CA THR A 380 -9.33 -4.82 -8.30
C THR A 380 -10.10 -4.34 -9.57
N ASN A 381 -9.46 -3.88 -10.66
CA ASN A 381 -8.06 -3.53 -10.95
C ASN A 381 -7.96 -2.75 -12.28
N LYS A 382 -7.15 -1.69 -12.34
CA LYS A 382 -6.19 -1.33 -13.42
C LYS A 382 -5.54 0.03 -13.11
N ALA A 383 -4.31 0.24 -13.58
CA ALA A 383 -3.54 1.46 -13.35
C ALA A 383 -2.57 1.67 -14.53
N ASP A 384 -2.20 2.92 -14.82
CA ASP A 384 -0.96 3.18 -15.54
C ASP A 384 -0.31 4.53 -15.19
N GLN A 385 1.03 4.52 -15.12
CA GLN A 385 1.93 5.69 -15.17
C GLN A 385 1.55 6.96 -14.37
N PHE A 386 1.77 6.97 -13.04
CA PHE A 386 1.92 8.26 -12.34
C PHE A 386 3.33 8.58 -11.82
N GLN A 387 3.71 9.82 -12.09
CA GLN A 387 5.00 10.45 -11.82
C GLN A 387 5.02 10.91 -10.37
N ASP A 388 6.08 10.58 -9.63
CA ASP A 388 6.13 10.75 -8.17
C ASP A 388 6.21 12.24 -7.77
N LYS A 389 5.03 12.83 -7.58
CA LYS A 389 4.79 14.16 -7.02
C LYS A 389 4.52 14.00 -5.53
N ASP A 390 5.32 14.68 -4.72
CA ASP A 390 5.09 14.80 -3.27
C ASP A 390 3.90 15.75 -3.03
N TYR A 391 2.67 15.20 -3.10
CA TYR A 391 1.38 15.93 -3.12
C TYR A 391 0.99 16.60 -1.80
N HIS A 392 1.96 17.12 -1.05
CA HIS A 392 1.70 17.69 0.28
C HIS A 392 1.05 19.08 0.20
N LEU A 393 -0.18 19.16 0.73
CA LEU A 393 -1.03 20.36 0.73
C LEU A 393 -0.91 21.12 2.06
N GLU A 394 -0.50 22.39 2.02
CA GLU A 394 -0.47 23.26 3.20
C GLU A 394 -1.67 24.24 3.21
N PRO A 395 -2.30 24.51 4.38
CA PRO A 395 -3.44 25.42 4.49
C PRO A 395 -3.01 26.90 4.42
N VAL A 396 -3.66 27.66 3.53
CA VAL A 396 -3.38 29.08 3.26
C VAL A 396 -4.08 29.97 4.29
N LEU A 397 -3.51 30.07 5.50
CA LEU A 397 -4.08 30.80 6.64
C LEU A 397 -4.31 32.31 6.43
N ALA A 398 -3.84 32.89 5.31
CA ALA A 398 -4.01 34.30 4.94
C ALA A 398 -5.14 34.53 3.91
N TRP A 399 -5.91 33.49 3.58
CA TRP A 399 -7.07 33.55 2.68
C TRP A 399 -8.35 33.17 3.44
N PRO A 400 -9.49 33.86 3.22
CA PRO A 400 -9.64 35.09 2.43
C PRO A 400 -9.07 36.32 3.18
N GLN A 401 -8.65 37.34 2.42
CA GLN A 401 -8.10 38.60 2.97
C GLN A 401 -9.18 39.51 3.56
N SER A 402 -10.45 39.29 3.18
CA SER A 402 -11.64 39.97 3.71
C SER A 402 -12.68 38.95 4.16
N SER A 403 -13.50 39.29 5.16
CA SER A 403 -14.62 38.44 5.57
C SER A 403 -15.67 38.35 4.47
N LEU A 404 -16.04 37.12 4.08
CA LEU A 404 -17.03 36.83 3.05
C LEU A 404 -18.49 36.82 3.59
N GLN A 405 -18.70 37.00 4.89
CA GLN A 405 -20.02 37.03 5.56
C GLN A 405 -20.95 35.85 5.19
N LEU A 406 -20.39 34.64 5.14
CA LEU A 406 -21.09 33.44 4.68
C LEU A 406 -22.12 32.90 5.69
N GLY A 407 -23.15 32.27 5.14
CA GLY A 407 -24.05 31.37 5.87
C GLY A 407 -23.44 29.98 6.04
N GLN A 408 -24.27 28.96 6.27
CA GLN A 408 -23.82 27.58 6.06
C GLN A 408 -23.42 27.42 4.59
N VAL A 409 -22.14 27.15 4.32
CA VAL A 409 -21.63 26.86 2.97
C VAL A 409 -22.12 25.47 2.58
N SER A 410 -22.89 25.37 1.51
CA SER A 410 -23.54 24.13 1.09
C SER A 410 -22.97 23.54 -0.19
N GLY A 411 -22.35 24.37 -1.04
CA GLY A 411 -21.73 23.93 -2.28
C GLY A 411 -20.66 24.89 -2.79
N LEU A 412 -19.74 24.37 -3.62
CA LEU A 412 -18.65 25.09 -4.30
C LEU A 412 -18.57 24.66 -5.78
N ALA A 413 -18.39 25.62 -6.68
CA ALA A 413 -18.12 25.38 -8.10
C ALA A 413 -17.01 26.30 -8.62
N LEU A 414 -16.59 26.12 -9.88
CA LEU A 414 -15.54 26.91 -10.52
C LEU A 414 -15.96 27.40 -11.89
N ASP A 415 -15.92 28.71 -12.12
CA ASP A 415 -16.22 29.27 -13.43
C ASP A 415 -15.14 28.90 -14.48
N THR A 416 -15.43 29.16 -15.75
CA THR A 416 -14.48 28.91 -16.86
C THR A 416 -13.16 29.69 -16.75
N ASN A 417 -13.09 30.73 -15.91
CA ASN A 417 -11.89 31.50 -15.59
C ASN A 417 -11.12 30.95 -14.37
N SER A 418 -11.67 29.96 -13.66
CA SER A 418 -11.17 29.41 -12.38
C SER A 418 -11.29 30.38 -11.19
N ASN A 419 -12.32 31.23 -11.19
CA ASN A 419 -12.83 31.88 -9.99
C ASN A 419 -13.64 30.88 -9.14
N LEU A 420 -13.66 31.06 -7.82
CA LEU A 420 -14.45 30.24 -6.91
C LEU A 420 -15.90 30.72 -6.87
N VAL A 421 -16.85 29.84 -7.14
CA VAL A 421 -18.28 30.11 -6.94
C VAL A 421 -18.71 29.44 -5.63
N ILE A 422 -19.18 30.22 -4.66
CA ILE A 422 -19.62 29.74 -3.35
C ILE A 422 -21.15 29.79 -3.30
N PHE A 423 -21.78 28.68 -2.91
CA PHE A 423 -23.22 28.60 -2.63
C PHE A 423 -23.45 28.41 -1.12
N HIS A 424 -24.24 29.30 -0.51
CA HIS A 424 -24.51 29.28 0.93
C HIS A 424 -25.95 29.65 1.28
N ARG A 425 -26.42 29.15 2.43
CA ARG A 425 -27.80 29.31 2.92
C ARG A 425 -28.15 30.72 3.46
N GLY A 426 -27.25 31.70 3.34
CA GLY A 426 -27.44 33.04 3.92
C GLY A 426 -27.72 33.02 5.44
N ASP A 427 -28.87 33.57 5.84
CA ASP A 427 -29.43 33.53 7.20
C ASP A 427 -30.21 32.25 7.52
N HIS A 428 -30.61 31.47 6.51
CA HIS A 428 -31.30 30.19 6.71
C HIS A 428 -30.33 29.11 7.23
N HIS A 429 -30.88 28.14 7.97
CA HIS A 429 -30.12 27.10 8.63
C HIS A 429 -30.83 25.75 8.46
N TRP A 430 -30.17 24.74 7.89
CA TRP A 430 -30.70 23.38 7.91
C TRP A 430 -30.44 22.77 9.28
N GLY A 431 -31.49 22.60 10.09
CA GLY A 431 -31.47 21.81 11.32
C GLY A 431 -32.41 20.60 11.26
N SER A 432 -32.40 19.78 12.32
CA SER A 432 -33.29 18.62 12.47
C SER A 432 -34.79 18.94 12.37
N ASN A 433 -35.18 20.18 12.65
CA ASN A 433 -36.58 20.64 12.66
C ASN A 433 -37.05 21.26 11.33
N SER A 434 -36.19 21.42 10.32
CA SER A 434 -36.55 22.16 9.10
C SER A 434 -37.54 21.40 8.20
N PHE A 435 -37.68 20.08 8.38
CA PHE A 435 -38.56 19.21 7.61
C PHE A 435 -39.39 18.29 8.52
N ASN A 436 -40.56 17.86 8.04
CA ASN A 436 -41.36 16.83 8.71
C ASN A 436 -41.08 15.41 8.17
N SER A 437 -41.74 14.40 8.74
CA SER A 437 -41.59 12.99 8.34
C SER A 437 -42.16 12.61 6.96
N GLN A 438 -42.77 13.56 6.23
CA GLN A 438 -43.10 13.43 4.81
C GLN A 438 -42.15 14.28 3.94
N ALA A 439 -40.96 14.60 4.47
CA ALA A 439 -39.95 15.46 3.87
C ALA A 439 -40.45 16.85 3.45
N ARG A 440 -41.55 17.37 4.01
CA ARG A 440 -42.04 18.71 3.65
C ARG A 440 -41.33 19.76 4.47
N TYR A 441 -40.70 20.73 3.80
CA TYR A 441 -40.10 21.91 4.45
C TYR A 441 -41.16 22.67 5.25
N LEU A 442 -40.86 22.95 6.52
CA LEU A 442 -41.79 23.52 7.50
C LEU A 442 -41.72 25.05 7.59
N GLU A 443 -40.52 25.63 7.44
CA GLU A 443 -40.24 27.05 7.66
C GLU A 443 -40.61 27.94 6.45
N ARG A 444 -41.54 27.50 5.57
CA ARG A 444 -41.95 28.21 4.33
C ARG A 444 -42.40 29.67 4.58
N SER A 445 -42.85 29.98 5.79
CA SER A 445 -43.27 31.31 6.22
C SER A 445 -42.13 32.34 6.36
N LEU A 446 -40.86 31.91 6.34
CA LEU A 446 -39.71 32.83 6.29
C LEU A 446 -39.59 33.55 4.93
N GLY A 447 -40.18 32.99 3.86
CA GLY A 447 -39.90 33.40 2.49
C GLY A 447 -38.54 32.90 2.00
N PRO A 448 -38.12 33.25 0.77
CA PRO A 448 -36.82 32.87 0.25
C PRO A 448 -35.70 33.72 0.87
N ILE A 449 -34.47 33.19 0.86
CA ILE A 449 -33.28 33.85 1.39
C ILE A 449 -33.11 35.23 0.75
N GLN A 450 -33.17 36.28 1.58
CA GLN A 450 -33.10 37.68 1.16
C GLN A 450 -31.67 38.13 0.81
N GLN A 451 -30.68 37.30 1.13
CA GLN A 451 -29.25 37.53 0.88
C GLN A 451 -28.87 37.05 -0.53
N SER A 452 -27.70 37.45 -1.03
CA SER A 452 -27.13 36.81 -2.21
C SER A 452 -26.54 35.47 -1.77
N THR A 453 -27.01 34.36 -2.34
CA THR A 453 -26.62 33.00 -1.95
C THR A 453 -25.45 32.48 -2.78
N ILE A 454 -25.24 33.04 -3.99
CA ILE A 454 -24.18 32.67 -4.93
C ILE A 454 -23.18 33.81 -4.98
N LEU A 455 -21.92 33.55 -4.62
CA LEU A 455 -20.83 34.54 -4.63
C LEU A 455 -19.69 34.04 -5.54
N ILE A 456 -19.30 34.83 -6.55
CA ILE A 456 -18.06 34.60 -7.29
C ILE A 456 -16.92 35.30 -6.55
N VAL A 457 -15.82 34.61 -6.30
CA VAL A 457 -14.71 35.03 -5.44
C VAL A 457 -13.36 34.77 -6.12
N ASP A 458 -12.49 35.78 -6.07
CA ASP A 458 -11.09 35.70 -6.52
C ASP A 458 -10.28 34.67 -5.71
N THR A 459 -9.71 33.66 -6.37
CA THR A 459 -9.02 32.54 -5.74
C THR A 459 -7.65 32.90 -5.14
N ALA A 460 -7.09 34.06 -5.47
CA ALA A 460 -5.80 34.52 -4.97
C ALA A 460 -5.89 35.27 -3.62
N LYS A 461 -6.90 36.13 -3.47
CA LYS A 461 -7.09 37.04 -2.32
C LYS A 461 -8.37 36.76 -1.53
N GLY A 462 -9.41 36.20 -2.15
CA GLY A 462 -10.69 35.99 -1.50
C GLY A 462 -11.58 37.23 -1.52
N ASN A 463 -11.49 38.02 -2.60
CA ASN A 463 -12.35 39.19 -2.83
C ASN A 463 -13.61 38.76 -3.60
N ILE A 464 -14.79 39.23 -3.19
CA ILE A 464 -16.03 39.02 -3.94
C ILE A 464 -15.96 39.82 -5.26
N LEU A 465 -16.17 39.13 -6.38
CA LEU A 465 -16.20 39.68 -7.73
C LEU A 465 -17.64 39.96 -8.21
N GLN A 466 -18.57 39.06 -7.87
CA GLN A 466 -19.99 39.14 -8.22
C GLN A 466 -20.83 38.43 -7.15
N ALA A 467 -22.07 38.87 -6.95
CA ALA A 467 -23.02 38.29 -6.01
C ALA A 467 -24.41 38.19 -6.66
N SER A 468 -25.06 37.03 -6.52
CA SER A 468 -26.29 36.64 -7.24
C SER A 468 -27.14 35.67 -6.39
N GLY A 469 -28.29 35.25 -6.92
CA GLY A 469 -29.18 34.26 -6.29
C GLY A 469 -30.17 34.83 -5.27
N ARG A 470 -30.44 36.14 -5.30
CA ARG A 470 -31.26 36.81 -4.26
C ARG A 470 -32.73 36.45 -4.40
N ASN A 471 -33.39 36.14 -3.29
CA ASN A 471 -34.82 35.78 -3.23
C ASN A 471 -35.21 34.52 -4.04
N MET A 472 -34.25 33.68 -4.45
CA MET A 472 -34.51 32.50 -5.28
C MET A 472 -34.68 31.20 -4.49
N PHE A 473 -33.97 31.05 -3.37
CA PHE A 473 -33.74 29.77 -2.69
C PHE A 473 -34.28 29.77 -1.25
N TYR A 474 -34.53 28.58 -0.71
CA TYR A 474 -34.98 28.36 0.67
C TYR A 474 -33.99 27.50 1.46
N LEU A 475 -33.46 26.43 0.88
CA LEU A 475 -32.34 25.66 1.42
C LEU A 475 -31.41 25.17 0.28
N PRO A 476 -30.50 26.04 -0.21
CA PRO A 476 -29.36 25.68 -1.06
C PRO A 476 -28.67 24.38 -0.66
N HIS A 477 -28.31 23.51 -1.62
CA HIS A 477 -27.42 22.39 -1.37
C HIS A 477 -26.21 22.43 -2.31
N GLY A 478 -26.10 21.52 -3.27
CA GLY A 478 -25.01 21.45 -4.25
C GLY A 478 -25.10 22.51 -5.35
N ILE A 479 -23.97 22.76 -6.01
CA ILE A 479 -23.83 23.68 -7.14
C ILE A 479 -22.80 23.14 -8.13
N THR A 480 -23.08 23.28 -9.42
CA THR A 480 -22.06 23.20 -10.47
C THR A 480 -22.24 24.33 -11.49
N THR A 481 -21.29 24.46 -12.41
CA THR A 481 -21.28 25.48 -13.47
C THR A 481 -21.08 24.83 -14.83
N ASP A 482 -21.95 25.13 -15.79
CA ASP A 482 -21.77 24.65 -17.16
C ASP A 482 -20.78 25.50 -17.97
N LYS A 483 -20.52 25.08 -19.22
CA LYS A 483 -19.58 25.74 -20.14
C LYS A 483 -19.95 27.18 -20.51
N GLU A 484 -21.18 27.60 -20.24
CA GLU A 484 -21.67 28.98 -20.41
C GLU A 484 -21.63 29.76 -19.06
N ASN A 485 -20.96 29.19 -18.05
CA ASN A 485 -20.91 29.61 -16.64
C ASN A 485 -22.25 29.59 -15.89
N ASN A 486 -23.34 29.09 -16.47
CA ASN A 486 -24.64 29.09 -15.77
C ASN A 486 -24.58 28.15 -14.57
N TYR A 487 -25.21 28.57 -13.47
CA TYR A 487 -25.26 27.79 -12.24
C TYR A 487 -26.32 26.71 -12.37
N TRP A 488 -25.94 25.47 -12.08
CA TRP A 488 -26.88 24.38 -11.84
C TRP A 488 -26.87 24.12 -10.35
N VAL A 489 -28.03 24.24 -9.70
CA VAL A 489 -28.14 24.23 -8.24
C VAL A 489 -29.27 23.34 -7.79
N THR A 490 -29.08 22.68 -6.65
CA THR A 490 -30.13 21.93 -5.96
C THR A 490 -30.65 22.74 -4.76
N ASP A 491 -31.95 22.65 -4.50
CA ASP A 491 -32.57 23.18 -3.29
C ASP A 491 -33.47 22.10 -2.67
N VAL A 492 -33.14 21.73 -1.43
CA VAL A 492 -33.80 20.62 -0.72
C VAL A 492 -35.16 20.99 -0.16
N ALA A 493 -35.44 22.29 0.08
CA ALA A 493 -36.75 22.77 0.51
C ALA A 493 -37.71 22.92 -0.67
N LEU A 494 -37.19 23.30 -1.84
CA LEU A 494 -37.95 23.32 -3.10
C LEU A 494 -38.11 21.92 -3.71
N HIS A 495 -37.27 20.93 -3.36
CA HIS A 495 -37.24 19.61 -4.02
C HIS A 495 -36.96 19.73 -5.53
N GLN A 496 -36.11 20.69 -5.91
CA GLN A 496 -35.87 21.06 -7.30
C GLN A 496 -34.38 21.14 -7.65
N VAL A 497 -34.10 21.02 -8.95
CA VAL A 497 -32.83 21.36 -9.58
C VAL A 497 -33.07 22.46 -10.60
N LEU A 498 -32.31 23.55 -10.52
CA LEU A 498 -32.52 24.76 -11.32
C LEU A 498 -31.25 25.10 -12.11
N LYS A 499 -31.39 25.43 -13.41
CA LYS A 499 -30.36 26.17 -14.18
C LYS A 499 -30.64 27.66 -14.04
N VAL A 500 -29.68 28.45 -13.57
CA VAL A 500 -29.78 29.89 -13.33
C VAL A 500 -28.74 30.65 -14.14
N SER A 501 -29.13 31.78 -14.73
CA SER A 501 -28.26 32.59 -15.58
C SER A 501 -27.07 33.22 -14.82
N SER A 502 -25.89 33.15 -15.42
CA SER A 502 -24.64 33.75 -14.89
C SER A 502 -24.52 35.25 -15.15
N ASP A 503 -25.35 35.78 -16.05
CA ASP A 503 -25.37 37.16 -16.55
C ASP A 503 -25.83 38.24 -15.54
N GLY A 504 -25.93 37.88 -14.26
CA GLY A 504 -26.34 38.79 -13.17
C GLY A 504 -27.83 39.14 -13.15
N ARG A 505 -28.67 38.46 -13.96
CA ARG A 505 -30.13 38.68 -13.98
C ARG A 505 -30.93 37.63 -13.20
N ASP A 506 -30.27 36.76 -12.43
CA ASP A 506 -30.88 35.75 -11.53
C ASP A 506 -32.04 34.97 -12.20
N THR A 507 -31.94 34.69 -13.51
CA THR A 507 -33.04 34.16 -14.31
C THR A 507 -32.99 32.63 -14.35
N ILE A 508 -34.08 31.98 -13.93
CA ILE A 508 -34.23 30.52 -14.07
C ILE A 508 -34.43 30.17 -15.54
N LEU A 509 -33.48 29.41 -16.10
CA LEU A 509 -33.44 28.95 -17.49
C LEU A 509 -34.07 27.56 -17.66
N LEU A 510 -34.03 26.73 -16.61
CA LEU A 510 -34.67 25.42 -16.53
C LEU A 510 -34.98 25.09 -15.07
N ALA A 511 -36.10 24.41 -14.82
CA ALA A 511 -36.43 23.83 -13.53
C ALA A 511 -36.83 22.37 -13.69
N LEU A 512 -36.30 21.50 -12.84
CA LEU A 512 -36.64 20.08 -12.70
C LEU A 512 -37.18 19.87 -11.27
N GLY A 513 -38.17 18.99 -11.09
CA GLY A 513 -38.93 18.91 -9.84
C GLY A 513 -40.10 19.91 -9.79
N GLU A 514 -41.02 19.72 -8.84
CA GLU A 514 -42.11 20.67 -8.55
C GLU A 514 -41.84 21.35 -7.19
N ALA A 515 -41.94 22.68 -7.16
CA ALA A 515 -41.56 23.50 -6.02
C ALA A 515 -42.32 23.13 -4.73
N PHE A 516 -41.56 22.68 -3.73
CA PHE A 516 -42.01 22.19 -2.43
C PHE A 516 -42.84 20.90 -2.41
N THR A 517 -42.81 20.12 -3.50
CA THR A 517 -43.53 18.85 -3.65
C THR A 517 -42.55 17.68 -3.71
N PRO A 518 -42.26 17.00 -2.56
CA PRO A 518 -41.43 15.80 -2.55
C PRO A 518 -42.10 14.65 -3.31
N GLY A 519 -41.29 13.90 -4.07
CA GLY A 519 -41.72 12.67 -4.76
C GLY A 519 -40.56 11.79 -5.21
N SER A 520 -40.88 10.64 -5.78
CA SER A 520 -39.93 9.59 -6.19
C SER A 520 -40.19 9.04 -7.61
N ASP A 521 -40.91 9.80 -8.43
CA ASP A 521 -41.12 9.48 -9.85
C ASP A 521 -40.05 10.16 -10.74
N SER A 522 -40.21 10.11 -12.07
CA SER A 522 -39.27 10.70 -13.03
C SER A 522 -39.43 12.23 -13.24
N LYS A 523 -40.27 12.90 -12.46
CA LYS A 523 -40.55 14.34 -12.52
C LYS A 523 -40.30 15.07 -11.21
N HIS A 524 -40.40 14.38 -10.08
CA HIS A 524 -40.21 14.89 -8.73
C HIS A 524 -38.92 14.34 -8.10
N PHE A 525 -38.33 15.12 -7.19
CA PHE A 525 -37.23 14.69 -6.33
C PHE A 525 -37.68 14.67 -4.86
N CYS A 526 -36.89 14.07 -3.98
CA CYS A 526 -37.08 14.14 -2.55
C CYS A 526 -35.76 14.58 -1.89
N GLN A 527 -35.62 15.90 -1.76
CA GLN A 527 -34.43 16.58 -1.24
C GLN A 527 -33.19 16.22 -2.09
N PRO A 528 -33.14 16.70 -3.36
CA PRO A 528 -32.01 16.46 -4.25
C PRO A 528 -30.75 17.10 -3.69
N THR A 529 -29.66 16.36 -3.72
CA THR A 529 -28.41 16.72 -3.05
C THR A 529 -27.49 17.49 -4.00
N ASP A 530 -27.18 16.95 -5.16
CA ASP A 530 -26.13 17.50 -6.02
C ASP A 530 -26.41 17.29 -7.52
N VAL A 531 -25.72 18.05 -8.35
CA VAL A 531 -25.93 18.10 -9.81
C VAL A 531 -24.61 18.28 -10.56
N ALA A 532 -24.37 17.43 -11.56
CA ALA A 532 -23.27 17.55 -12.51
C ALA A 532 -23.80 17.63 -13.94
N VAL A 533 -23.03 18.26 -14.82
CA VAL A 533 -23.37 18.42 -16.24
C VAL A 533 -22.17 18.01 -17.09
N ASP A 534 -22.39 17.19 -18.12
CA ASP A 534 -21.34 16.90 -19.10
C ASP A 534 -21.06 18.15 -19.95
N PRO A 535 -19.85 18.74 -19.92
CA PRO A 535 -19.54 19.92 -20.73
C PRO A 535 -19.64 19.66 -22.23
N LYS A 536 -19.56 18.41 -22.71
CA LYS A 536 -19.67 18.06 -24.14
C LYS A 536 -21.13 18.04 -24.58
N SER A 537 -21.91 17.05 -24.14
CA SER A 537 -23.31 16.85 -24.53
C SER A 537 -24.27 17.86 -23.90
N GLY A 538 -23.98 18.32 -22.68
CA GLY A 538 -24.91 19.08 -21.83
C GLY A 538 -25.90 18.21 -21.05
N GLU A 539 -25.74 16.88 -21.03
CA GLU A 539 -26.56 16.00 -20.18
C GLU A 539 -26.33 16.24 -18.70
N ILE A 540 -27.38 16.02 -17.91
CA ILE A 540 -27.49 16.44 -16.51
C ILE A 540 -27.64 15.20 -15.64
N PHE A 541 -26.86 15.11 -14.56
CA PHE A 541 -26.89 14.04 -13.59
C PHE A 541 -27.26 14.62 -12.22
N VAL A 542 -28.25 14.05 -11.56
CA VAL A 542 -28.79 14.54 -10.27
C VAL A 542 -28.77 13.42 -9.25
N SER A 543 -28.17 13.66 -8.08
CA SER A 543 -28.34 12.76 -6.92
C SER A 543 -29.57 13.18 -6.12
N ASP A 544 -30.45 12.22 -5.86
CA ASP A 544 -31.75 12.40 -5.21
C ASP A 544 -31.78 11.49 -3.98
N GLY A 545 -31.44 12.07 -2.81
CA GLY A 545 -30.63 11.35 -1.84
C GLY A 545 -31.02 11.39 -0.36
N TYR A 546 -31.69 12.42 0.17
CA TYR A 546 -32.02 12.43 1.60
C TYR A 546 -33.25 11.57 1.93
N CYS A 547 -34.25 11.52 1.04
CA CYS A 547 -35.40 10.62 1.17
C CYS A 547 -35.60 9.64 -0.02
N ASN A 548 -34.84 9.83 -1.11
CA ASN A 548 -34.69 8.86 -2.19
C ASN A 548 -33.25 8.29 -2.19
N THR A 549 -32.97 7.27 -3.00
CA THR A 549 -31.67 6.57 -3.02
C THR A 549 -31.19 6.32 -4.46
N ARG A 550 -31.23 7.35 -5.31
CA ARG A 550 -31.01 7.22 -6.76
C ARG A 550 -30.20 8.36 -7.38
N ILE A 551 -29.63 8.07 -8.54
CA ILE A 551 -29.11 9.05 -9.51
C ILE A 551 -30.06 9.08 -10.70
N LEU A 552 -30.42 10.26 -11.19
CA LEU A 552 -31.22 10.46 -12.40
C LEU A 552 -30.38 11.14 -13.49
N ARG A 553 -30.58 10.72 -14.74
CA ARG A 553 -29.98 11.29 -15.95
C ARG A 553 -31.06 12.00 -16.78
N PHE A 554 -30.79 13.24 -17.18
CA PHE A 554 -31.66 14.05 -18.04
C PHE A 554 -30.91 14.57 -19.27
N SER A 555 -31.64 14.79 -20.36
CA SER A 555 -31.13 15.46 -21.54
C SER A 555 -30.85 16.96 -21.27
N PRO A 556 -30.08 17.66 -22.13
CA PRO A 556 -29.80 19.10 -21.97
C PRO A 556 -31.05 20.01 -21.97
N LYS A 557 -32.23 19.45 -22.24
CA LYS A 557 -33.54 20.12 -22.23
C LYS A 557 -34.41 19.73 -21.03
N GLY A 558 -33.85 19.03 -20.03
CA GLY A 558 -34.56 18.58 -18.85
C GLY A 558 -35.49 17.39 -19.05
N GLN A 559 -35.34 16.64 -20.15
CA GLN A 559 -36.15 15.44 -20.38
C GLN A 559 -35.49 14.25 -19.69
N TYR A 560 -36.24 13.53 -18.84
CA TYR A 560 -35.77 12.32 -18.17
C TYR A 560 -35.32 11.26 -19.19
N LEU A 561 -34.16 10.64 -18.94
CA LEU A 561 -33.58 9.58 -19.77
C LEU A 561 -33.53 8.23 -19.02
N SER A 562 -32.94 8.21 -17.83
CA SER A 562 -32.76 7.00 -17.02
C SER A 562 -32.49 7.31 -15.55
N GLU A 563 -32.53 6.30 -14.69
CA GLU A 563 -32.13 6.37 -13.28
C GLU A 563 -31.45 5.07 -12.83
N TRP A 564 -30.64 5.13 -11.76
CA TRP A 564 -30.06 3.95 -11.11
C TRP A 564 -29.89 4.17 -9.60
N GLY A 565 -29.50 3.14 -8.86
CA GLY A 565 -29.35 3.15 -7.39
C GLY A 565 -30.55 2.61 -6.63
N ALA A 566 -31.77 3.02 -7.01
CA ALA A 566 -33.01 2.51 -6.44
C ALA A 566 -33.33 1.08 -6.92
N GLY A 567 -32.70 0.08 -6.32
CA GLY A 567 -33.04 -1.33 -6.53
C GLY A 567 -32.84 -1.86 -7.96
N SER A 568 -31.88 -1.28 -8.70
CA SER A 568 -31.67 -1.52 -10.14
C SER A 568 -31.24 -2.96 -10.49
N SER A 569 -32.24 -3.85 -10.60
CA SER A 569 -32.34 -5.16 -11.28
C SER A 569 -31.27 -6.25 -11.08
N ASP A 570 -30.04 -5.95 -10.66
CA ASP A 570 -29.01 -6.93 -10.28
C ASP A 570 -29.36 -7.58 -8.94
N ARG A 571 -30.07 -8.72 -9.00
CA ARG A 571 -30.51 -9.50 -7.83
C ARG A 571 -29.36 -10.19 -7.08
N ARG A 572 -28.09 -9.89 -7.36
CA ARG A 572 -26.91 -10.58 -6.76
C ARG A 572 -26.08 -9.65 -5.87
N ARG A 573 -26.64 -9.32 -4.69
CA ARG A 573 -25.95 -8.74 -3.52
C ARG A 573 -25.20 -7.42 -3.78
N ARG A 574 -25.92 -6.31 -3.91
CA ARG A 574 -25.37 -4.96 -3.73
C ARG A 574 -26.21 -4.19 -2.71
N VAL A 575 -25.56 -3.51 -1.77
CA VAL A 575 -26.22 -2.58 -0.83
C VAL A 575 -26.57 -1.30 -1.60
N PRO A 576 -27.83 -0.83 -1.58
CA PRO A 576 -28.24 0.40 -2.27
C PRO A 576 -27.53 1.63 -1.70
N PHE A 577 -27.63 2.77 -2.39
CA PHE A 577 -27.16 4.03 -1.82
C PHE A 577 -27.92 4.35 -0.51
N ARG A 578 -27.23 5.02 0.41
CA ARG A 578 -27.76 5.58 1.65
C ARG A 578 -27.24 7.02 1.76
N VAL A 579 -28.04 7.94 1.22
CA VAL A 579 -27.69 9.33 0.93
C VAL A 579 -26.54 9.48 -0.08
N PRO A 580 -26.81 9.31 -1.39
CA PRO A 580 -25.93 9.85 -2.43
C PRO A 580 -25.92 11.38 -2.30
N HIS A 581 -24.81 11.94 -1.83
CA HIS A 581 -24.76 13.30 -1.24
C HIS A 581 -24.04 14.33 -2.12
N SER A 582 -23.08 13.88 -2.91
CA SER A 582 -22.31 14.68 -3.86
C SER A 582 -21.97 13.82 -5.06
N LEU A 583 -21.86 14.41 -6.25
CA LEU A 583 -21.44 13.69 -7.45
C LEU A 583 -20.58 14.54 -8.39
N VAL A 584 -19.74 13.87 -9.17
CA VAL A 584 -18.82 14.51 -10.12
C VAL A 584 -18.75 13.74 -11.43
N PHE A 585 -18.78 14.46 -12.55
CA PHE A 585 -18.70 13.91 -13.90
C PHE A 585 -17.26 13.94 -14.44
N LEU A 586 -16.72 12.76 -14.74
CA LEU A 586 -15.34 12.55 -15.20
C LEU A 586 -15.32 12.62 -16.73
N ALA A 587 -15.18 13.82 -17.28
CA ALA A 587 -15.33 14.09 -18.72
C ALA A 587 -14.28 13.43 -19.64
N ASP A 588 -13.16 12.97 -19.07
CA ASP A 588 -12.12 12.15 -19.67
C ASP A 588 -12.47 10.65 -19.72
N ARG A 589 -13.25 10.15 -18.74
CA ARG A 589 -13.64 8.73 -18.62
C ARG A 589 -15.08 8.42 -19.03
N GLN A 590 -15.94 9.45 -19.12
CA GLN A 590 -17.39 9.34 -19.31
C GLN A 590 -18.08 8.57 -18.17
N GLU A 591 -17.67 8.89 -16.93
CA GLU A 591 -18.20 8.31 -15.69
C GLU A 591 -18.84 9.38 -14.79
N VAL A 592 -19.76 8.96 -13.94
CA VAL A 592 -20.24 9.73 -12.78
C VAL A 592 -19.78 9.02 -11.51
N CYS A 593 -18.99 9.70 -10.68
CA CYS A 593 -18.68 9.25 -9.32
C CYS A 593 -19.63 9.92 -8.32
N VAL A 594 -20.00 9.19 -7.27
CA VAL A 594 -21.00 9.57 -6.26
C VAL A 594 -20.43 9.30 -4.86
N ALA A 595 -20.50 10.28 -3.96
CA ALA A 595 -20.28 10.10 -2.53
C ALA A 595 -21.56 9.51 -1.90
N ASP A 596 -21.49 8.26 -1.47
CA ASP A 596 -22.59 7.52 -0.84
C ASP A 596 -22.43 7.62 0.68
N ARG A 597 -22.88 8.75 1.23
CA ARG A 597 -22.39 9.32 2.49
C ARG A 597 -22.46 8.32 3.63
N GLU A 598 -23.65 7.84 3.95
CA GLU A 598 -23.91 7.04 5.15
C GLU A 598 -23.42 5.58 5.05
N ASN A 599 -22.87 5.21 3.89
CA ASN A 599 -22.19 3.94 3.66
C ASN A 599 -20.66 4.09 3.70
N GLY A 600 -20.13 5.31 3.85
CA GLY A 600 -18.70 5.61 3.96
C GLY A 600 -17.90 5.23 2.72
N ARG A 601 -18.42 5.54 1.52
CA ARG A 601 -17.81 5.11 0.25
C ARG A 601 -18.09 6.07 -0.90
N ILE A 602 -17.28 5.92 -1.94
CA ILE A 602 -17.46 6.56 -3.25
C ILE A 602 -17.74 5.45 -4.27
N GLN A 603 -18.75 5.61 -5.13
CA GLN A 603 -19.05 4.68 -6.22
C GLN A 603 -19.07 5.40 -7.56
N CYS A 604 -18.43 4.82 -8.59
CA CYS A 604 -18.39 5.37 -9.94
C CYS A 604 -19.10 4.46 -10.94
N PHE A 605 -19.81 5.09 -11.89
CA PHE A 605 -20.69 4.44 -12.86
C PHE A 605 -20.43 4.99 -14.27
N ILE A 606 -20.63 4.16 -15.29
CA ILE A 606 -20.63 4.61 -16.70
C ILE A 606 -21.81 5.58 -16.88
N ALA A 607 -21.52 6.81 -17.31
CA ALA A 607 -22.52 7.88 -17.33
C ALA A 607 -23.68 7.62 -18.30
N GLU A 608 -23.44 6.87 -19.39
CA GLU A 608 -24.48 6.51 -20.35
C GLU A 608 -25.42 5.41 -19.81
N THR A 609 -24.88 4.33 -19.23
CA THR A 609 -25.66 3.13 -18.90
C THR A 609 -26.08 3.03 -17.43
N GLY A 610 -25.44 3.79 -16.53
CA GLY A 610 -25.59 3.61 -15.08
C GLY A 610 -24.92 2.34 -14.54
N GLU A 611 -24.11 1.64 -15.35
CA GLU A 611 -23.40 0.43 -14.95
C GLU A 611 -22.24 0.74 -14.00
N PHE A 612 -22.09 -0.06 -12.95
CA PHE A 612 -21.05 0.11 -11.93
C PHE A 612 -19.64 -0.14 -12.50
N VAL A 613 -18.74 0.83 -12.32
CA VAL A 613 -17.31 0.72 -12.66
C VAL A 613 -16.49 0.33 -11.44
N LYS A 614 -16.64 1.06 -10.32
CA LYS A 614 -15.82 0.84 -9.11
C LYS A 614 -16.46 1.40 -7.84
N GLU A 615 -16.06 0.80 -6.72
CA GLU A 615 -16.24 1.33 -5.36
C GLU A 615 -14.89 1.64 -4.74
N ILE A 616 -14.81 2.75 -4.01
CA ILE A 616 -13.71 3.17 -3.14
C ILE A 616 -14.29 3.31 -1.73
N LYS A 617 -13.94 2.38 -0.85
CA LYS A 617 -14.27 2.42 0.57
C LYS A 617 -12.97 2.26 1.36
N LYS A 618 -12.80 3.08 2.39
CA LYS A 618 -11.58 3.22 3.20
C LYS A 618 -12.02 3.44 4.64
N ASP A 619 -11.41 2.73 5.59
CA ASP A 619 -11.76 2.84 7.01
C ASP A 619 -11.36 4.21 7.57
N GLU A 620 -10.35 4.83 6.96
CA GLU A 620 -9.89 6.19 7.21
C GLU A 620 -10.96 7.27 7.00
N PHE A 621 -12.04 6.98 6.25
CA PHE A 621 -13.18 7.88 6.13
C PHE A 621 -14.04 7.96 7.41
N GLY A 622 -13.96 6.99 8.33
CA GLY A 622 -14.77 7.01 9.57
C GLY A 622 -16.26 6.79 9.35
N GLY A 623 -16.66 6.10 8.28
CA GLY A 623 -18.05 5.74 8.01
C GLY A 623 -18.85 6.76 7.21
N GLU A 624 -18.39 8.00 7.02
CA GLU A 624 -19.10 9.02 6.23
C GLU A 624 -18.23 9.76 5.21
N VAL A 625 -18.74 9.98 3.99
CA VAL A 625 -18.07 10.78 2.94
C VAL A 625 -19.04 11.84 2.44
N PHE A 626 -18.74 13.11 2.67
CA PHE A 626 -19.65 14.21 2.38
C PHE A 626 -19.57 14.68 0.93
N ALA A 627 -18.37 14.97 0.44
CA ALA A 627 -18.20 15.53 -0.91
C ALA A 627 -16.96 15.02 -1.61
N ILE A 628 -17.01 15.07 -2.95
CA ILE A 628 -15.96 14.61 -3.85
C ILE A 628 -15.77 15.55 -5.04
N THR A 629 -14.54 15.65 -5.53
CA THR A 629 -14.21 16.32 -6.79
C THR A 629 -13.11 15.57 -7.52
N TYR A 630 -12.94 15.83 -8.82
CA TYR A 630 -12.03 15.07 -9.69
C TYR A 630 -11.12 15.98 -10.52
N SER A 631 -9.82 15.68 -10.48
CA SER A 631 -8.83 16.23 -11.40
C SER A 631 -8.44 15.18 -12.45
N PRO A 632 -8.47 15.50 -13.75
CA PRO A 632 -7.91 14.65 -14.80
C PRO A 632 -6.37 14.68 -14.85
N ALA A 633 -5.70 15.12 -13.77
CA ALA A 633 -4.26 14.93 -13.60
C ALA A 633 -3.93 13.41 -13.71
N GLY A 634 -2.99 13.08 -14.58
CA GLY A 634 -3.23 12.17 -15.73
C GLY A 634 -3.73 10.72 -15.57
N ASP A 635 -3.87 10.13 -14.38
CA ASP A 635 -4.64 8.88 -14.17
C ASP A 635 -5.76 9.07 -13.14
N GLY A 636 -6.19 10.32 -12.97
CA GLY A 636 -7.26 10.76 -12.11
C GLY A 636 -6.85 10.92 -10.64
N LEU A 637 -7.05 12.11 -10.09
CA LEU A 637 -7.08 12.34 -8.65
C LEU A 637 -8.54 12.61 -8.25
N LEU A 638 -9.07 11.79 -7.34
CA LEU A 638 -10.28 12.13 -6.59
C LEU A 638 -9.85 12.83 -5.30
N PHE A 639 -10.44 13.97 -4.99
CA PHE A 639 -10.35 14.56 -3.66
C PHE A 639 -11.66 14.35 -2.93
N ALA A 640 -11.60 14.03 -1.64
CA ALA A 640 -12.78 13.74 -0.83
C ALA A 640 -12.69 14.40 0.55
N VAL A 641 -13.83 14.60 1.21
CA VAL A 641 -13.91 15.00 2.64
C VAL A 641 -14.87 14.08 3.40
N ASN A 642 -14.48 13.67 4.60
CA ASN A 642 -15.35 12.92 5.52
C ASN A 642 -16.05 13.84 6.53
N GLY A 643 -16.99 13.28 7.30
CA GLY A 643 -17.64 13.95 8.43
C GLY A 643 -17.45 13.19 9.74
N ASP A 644 -18.06 13.70 10.81
CA ASP A 644 -18.21 12.96 12.07
C ASP A 644 -19.37 11.96 11.95
N SER A 645 -19.19 10.73 12.41
CA SER A 645 -20.22 9.68 12.30
C SER A 645 -20.52 9.04 13.67
N PRO A 646 -21.79 8.92 14.07
CA PRO A 646 -22.18 8.42 15.40
C PRO A 646 -21.82 6.94 15.65
N TYR A 647 -21.37 6.21 14.63
CA TYR A 647 -20.97 4.81 14.72
C TYR A 647 -19.45 4.59 14.72
N HIS A 648 -18.66 5.51 14.16
CA HIS A 648 -17.23 5.34 13.93
C HIS A 648 -16.48 6.68 14.03
N SER A 649 -15.69 6.87 15.09
CA SER A 649 -14.92 8.10 15.29
C SER A 649 -13.57 8.07 14.56
N ALA A 650 -13.52 8.61 13.34
CA ALA A 650 -12.26 8.99 12.67
C ALA A 650 -12.08 10.52 12.67
N PRO A 651 -10.84 11.04 12.55
CA PRO A 651 -10.62 12.48 12.44
C PRO A 651 -11.20 13.05 11.13
N ILE A 652 -11.89 14.19 11.21
CA ILE A 652 -12.41 14.91 10.04
C ILE A 652 -11.25 15.52 9.24
N ARG A 653 -11.12 15.16 7.96
CA ARG A 653 -10.02 15.52 7.05
C ARG A 653 -10.47 15.56 5.59
N GLY A 654 -9.63 16.16 4.75
CA GLY A 654 -9.61 15.93 3.31
C GLY A 654 -8.63 14.82 2.93
N PHE A 655 -8.93 14.14 1.83
CA PHE A 655 -8.15 13.01 1.29
C PHE A 655 -7.82 13.29 -0.17
N ILE A 656 -6.58 13.03 -0.57
CA ILE A 656 -6.17 12.91 -1.98
C ILE A 656 -6.19 11.42 -2.31
N ILE A 657 -6.88 11.00 -3.36
CA ILE A 657 -7.08 9.59 -3.71
C ILE A 657 -6.71 9.38 -5.18
N ASN A 658 -5.84 8.41 -5.49
CA ASN A 658 -5.65 8.00 -6.88
C ASN A 658 -6.90 7.28 -7.38
N TYR A 659 -7.54 7.81 -8.43
CA TYR A 659 -8.79 7.26 -8.96
C TYR A 659 -8.63 5.80 -9.42
N SER A 660 -7.50 5.45 -10.04
CA SER A 660 -7.27 4.13 -10.64
C SER A 660 -6.87 3.06 -9.62
N SER A 661 -5.89 3.31 -8.74
CA SER A 661 -5.49 2.37 -7.68
C SER A 661 -6.45 2.34 -6.49
N LYS A 662 -7.23 3.43 -6.29
CA LYS A 662 -8.12 3.68 -5.15
C LYS A 662 -7.41 4.02 -3.83
N ASP A 663 -6.12 4.33 -3.85
CA ASP A 663 -5.33 4.58 -2.65
C ASP A 663 -5.30 6.05 -2.25
N ILE A 664 -5.30 6.30 -0.95
CA ILE A 664 -5.11 7.63 -0.36
C ILE A 664 -3.63 7.98 -0.51
N LEU A 665 -3.33 9.06 -1.22
CA LEU A 665 -1.97 9.56 -1.49
C LEU A 665 -1.47 10.50 -0.38
N ASP A 666 -2.32 11.40 0.11
CA ASP A 666 -2.09 12.22 1.31
C ASP A 666 -3.44 12.57 1.99
N THR A 667 -3.40 13.03 3.24
CA THR A 667 -4.56 13.59 3.96
C THR A 667 -4.25 14.98 4.49
N PHE A 668 -5.17 15.93 4.29
CA PHE A 668 -4.99 17.33 4.65
C PHE A 668 -6.07 17.82 5.63
N SER A 669 -5.71 18.76 6.49
CA SER A 669 -6.64 19.44 7.40
C SER A 669 -6.09 20.82 7.82
N PRO A 670 -6.91 21.73 8.37
CA PRO A 670 -6.45 23.08 8.67
C PRO A 670 -5.69 23.15 10.01
N ASN A 671 -4.40 23.46 9.96
CA ASN A 671 -3.44 23.43 11.09
C ASN A 671 -3.81 24.22 12.37
N LYS A 672 -4.88 25.04 12.38
CA LYS A 672 -5.31 25.86 13.53
C LYS A 672 -6.84 25.89 13.75
N LYS A 673 -7.60 25.22 12.89
CA LYS A 673 -9.06 25.12 12.93
C LYS A 673 -9.40 23.72 12.47
N GLU A 674 -10.07 22.94 13.28
CA GLU A 674 -10.62 21.67 12.81
C GLU A 674 -11.71 21.95 11.77
N PHE A 675 -11.86 21.06 10.78
CA PHE A 675 -13.12 20.96 10.06
C PHE A 675 -14.23 20.60 11.07
N LYS A 676 -15.46 21.04 10.79
CA LYS A 676 -16.64 20.76 11.63
C LYS A 676 -17.76 20.11 10.84
N MET A 677 -18.00 20.57 9.62
CA MET A 677 -18.89 19.91 8.67
C MET A 677 -18.44 20.27 7.25
N PRO A 678 -17.33 19.68 6.74
CA PRO A 678 -16.83 19.96 5.41
C PRO A 678 -17.81 19.35 4.39
N HIS A 679 -18.60 20.23 3.79
CA HIS A 679 -19.83 19.90 3.08
C HIS A 679 -19.63 19.90 1.55
N ASP A 680 -18.62 20.61 1.04
CA ASP A 680 -18.22 20.53 -0.37
C ASP A 680 -16.72 20.80 -0.62
N ILE A 681 -16.19 20.38 -1.76
CA ILE A 681 -14.77 20.47 -2.15
C ILE A 681 -14.59 20.70 -3.66
N VAL A 682 -13.68 21.61 -4.05
CA VAL A 682 -13.27 21.82 -5.46
C VAL A 682 -11.75 21.97 -5.61
N GLU A 683 -11.18 21.39 -6.68
CA GLU A 683 -9.80 21.64 -7.13
C GLU A 683 -9.80 22.64 -8.31
N THR A 684 -8.96 23.66 -8.22
CA THR A 684 -8.73 24.62 -9.33
C THR A 684 -7.60 24.17 -10.26
N ARG A 685 -7.57 24.72 -11.48
CA ARG A 685 -6.57 24.41 -12.52
C ARG A 685 -5.10 24.69 -12.13
N ASP A 686 -4.84 25.39 -11.02
CA ASP A 686 -3.48 25.63 -10.50
C ASP A 686 -3.06 24.66 -9.36
N GLY A 687 -3.95 23.72 -8.98
CA GLY A 687 -3.75 22.80 -7.85
C GLY A 687 -4.17 23.36 -6.49
N SER A 688 -4.72 24.58 -6.41
CA SER A 688 -5.36 25.05 -5.17
C SER A 688 -6.67 24.30 -4.93
N ILE A 689 -6.86 23.81 -3.71
CA ILE A 689 -8.10 23.16 -3.26
C ILE A 689 -8.87 24.08 -2.32
N PHE A 690 -10.18 24.11 -2.48
CA PHE A 690 -11.12 24.81 -1.59
C PHE A 690 -12.09 23.82 -0.97
N VAL A 691 -12.27 23.89 0.35
CA VAL A 691 -13.25 23.08 1.10
C VAL A 691 -14.24 24.02 1.78
N GLY A 692 -15.53 23.87 1.49
CA GLY A 692 -16.63 24.61 2.09
C GLY A 692 -17.12 23.87 3.33
N ASP A 693 -17.16 24.55 4.47
CA ASP A 693 -17.57 23.96 5.75
C ASP A 693 -18.83 24.65 6.28
N ALA A 694 -19.89 23.86 6.45
CA ALA A 694 -21.25 24.33 6.71
C ALA A 694 -21.44 24.83 8.14
N ASP A 695 -20.89 24.13 9.13
CA ASP A 695 -21.05 24.47 10.55
C ASP A 695 -20.17 25.66 10.95
N SER A 696 -18.89 25.66 10.55
CA SER A 696 -17.98 26.78 10.79
C SER A 696 -18.28 28.02 9.93
N LYS A 697 -19.12 27.88 8.89
CA LYS A 697 -19.52 28.93 7.95
C LYS A 697 -18.31 29.57 7.25
N THR A 698 -17.34 28.74 6.86
CA THR A 698 -16.10 29.20 6.20
C THR A 698 -15.70 28.33 5.02
N VAL A 699 -14.89 28.89 4.14
CA VAL A 699 -14.16 28.14 3.11
C VAL A 699 -12.68 28.11 3.49
N PHE A 700 -12.06 26.93 3.43
CA PHE A 700 -10.64 26.72 3.66
C PHE A 700 -9.91 26.59 2.32
N LYS A 701 -8.76 27.26 2.15
CA LYS A 701 -7.88 27.11 0.98
C LYS A 701 -6.63 26.28 1.34
N PHE A 702 -6.24 25.37 0.44
CA PHE A 702 -5.02 24.58 0.49
C PHE A 702 -4.24 24.69 -0.84
N THR A 703 -2.91 24.50 -0.81
CA THR A 703 -2.03 24.57 -1.99
C THR A 703 -0.83 23.63 -1.88
N GLU A 704 -0.34 23.09 -3.01
CA GLU A 704 0.92 22.33 -3.07
C GLU A 704 2.11 23.15 -2.52
N LYS A 705 2.98 22.50 -1.75
CA LYS A 705 4.15 23.15 -1.14
C LYS A 705 5.28 23.36 -2.14
N LEU A 706 5.36 24.56 -2.72
CA LEU A 706 6.43 24.91 -3.67
C LEU A 706 7.83 24.89 -3.01
N HIS A 707 8.55 23.78 -3.17
CA HIS A 707 9.94 23.63 -2.71
C HIS A 707 10.87 24.59 -3.49
N ARG A 708 11.04 25.80 -2.95
CA ARG A 708 11.84 26.89 -3.53
C ARG A 708 13.34 26.58 -3.45
N SER A 709 13.81 25.69 -4.34
CA SER A 709 15.19 25.25 -4.43
C SER A 709 16.12 26.42 -4.74
N VAL A 710 16.83 26.90 -3.72
CA VAL A 710 17.82 27.98 -3.83
C VAL A 710 19.06 27.42 -4.52
N LYS A 711 19.04 27.40 -5.86
CA LYS A 711 20.23 27.15 -6.68
C LYS A 711 21.27 28.23 -6.39
N LYS A 712 22.23 27.91 -5.53
CA LYS A 712 23.36 28.76 -5.15
C LYS A 712 24.41 28.83 -6.27
N ALA A 713 24.02 29.38 -7.41
CA ALA A 713 24.94 29.90 -8.42
C ALA A 713 25.33 31.33 -8.02
N GLY A 714 26.63 31.65 -8.03
CA GLY A 714 27.14 32.97 -7.66
C GLY A 714 27.48 33.83 -8.86
N ILE A 715 27.66 35.14 -8.60
CA ILE A 715 28.02 36.20 -9.57
C ILE A 715 26.81 36.57 -10.46
N GLN A 716 26.43 37.84 -10.66
CA GLN A 716 27.14 39.11 -10.39
C GLN A 716 26.23 40.11 -9.63
N VAL A 717 26.84 41.06 -8.91
CA VAL A 717 26.13 42.25 -8.42
C VAL A 717 26.07 43.28 -9.55
N GLN A 718 24.87 43.77 -9.84
CA GLN A 718 24.66 45.05 -10.51
C GLN A 718 23.47 45.75 -9.83
N GLU A 719 23.53 47.08 -9.77
CA GLU A 719 22.82 47.90 -8.78
C GLU A 719 21.98 48.99 -9.48
N LEU A 720 20.98 49.56 -8.78
CA LEU A 720 20.13 50.69 -9.22
C LEU A 720 19.09 50.32 -10.32
N GLN A 721 17.88 50.89 -10.43
CA GLN A 721 17.13 51.86 -9.61
C GLN A 721 15.63 51.86 -10.04
N GLU A 722 14.84 52.83 -9.52
CA GLU A 722 13.50 53.27 -10.00
C GLU A 722 12.27 52.38 -9.65
N MET A 723 11.09 52.92 -9.27
CA MET A 723 10.74 54.29 -8.84
C MET A 723 9.42 54.28 -8.03
N GLU A 724 9.30 55.12 -6.99
CA GLU A 724 8.02 55.64 -6.50
C GLU A 724 7.80 57.05 -7.04
N THR A 725 6.55 57.43 -7.39
CA THR A 725 5.86 58.70 -7.02
C THR A 725 4.60 58.95 -7.90
N ILE A 726 3.90 60.07 -7.62
CA ILE A 726 2.80 60.74 -8.36
C ILE A 726 1.38 60.37 -7.84
N VAL A 727 0.57 61.29 -7.29
CA VAL A 727 0.77 62.74 -7.05
C VAL A 727 0.00 63.28 -5.82
N GLN A 728 0.33 64.50 -5.40
CA GLN A 728 -0.23 65.21 -4.25
C GLN A 728 -1.56 65.95 -4.51
N THR A 729 -2.33 66.19 -3.45
CA THR A 729 -2.95 67.51 -3.21
C THR A 729 -2.90 67.95 -1.74
N LYS A 730 -2.09 69.00 -1.48
CA LYS A 730 -2.48 70.27 -0.81
C LYS A 730 -3.39 70.17 0.43
N LEU A 731 -2.95 70.46 1.68
CA LEU A 731 -2.57 71.80 2.17
C LEU A 731 -1.92 71.78 3.59
N ARG A 732 -1.14 72.82 3.91
CA ARG A 732 -0.70 73.27 5.26
C ARG A 732 -1.63 74.42 5.75
N PRO A 733 -1.59 74.96 7.00
CA PRO A 733 -0.47 74.95 7.96
C PRO A 733 -0.76 74.83 9.49
N GLU A 734 0.29 74.47 10.24
CA GLU A 734 0.80 75.05 11.51
C GLU A 734 0.00 75.19 12.84
N HIS A 735 0.80 75.07 13.92
CA HIS A 735 1.00 75.99 15.06
C HIS A 735 0.58 75.57 16.50
N ASN A 736 1.62 75.29 17.32
CA ASN A 736 1.83 75.61 18.74
C ASN A 736 0.91 75.11 19.90
N LYS A 737 1.56 74.37 20.84
CA LYS A 737 1.70 74.62 22.31
C LYS A 737 0.42 74.92 23.16
N THR A 738 0.29 74.49 24.43
CA THR A 738 1.26 74.68 25.53
C THR A 738 0.89 73.90 26.83
N ALA A 739 1.88 73.30 27.52
CA ALA A 739 1.87 72.89 28.96
C ALA A 739 0.82 71.83 29.43
N ALA A 740 0.91 71.20 30.62
CA ALA A 740 1.75 71.46 31.82
C ALA A 740 2.11 70.18 32.65
N PHE A 741 3.30 70.18 33.28
CA PHE A 741 3.75 69.48 34.52
C PHE A 741 3.60 67.92 34.64
N GLN A 742 4.70 67.14 34.80
CA GLN A 742 5.44 66.75 36.04
C GLN A 742 4.65 65.78 36.96
N GLU A 743 5.22 64.74 37.56
CA GLU A 743 6.59 64.49 38.09
C GLU A 743 7.27 63.17 37.59
N LYS A 744 8.60 63.10 37.40
CA LYS A 744 9.69 62.58 38.31
C LYS A 744 9.46 61.17 38.89
N GLN A 745 10.45 60.27 39.03
CA GLN A 745 11.93 60.34 39.00
C GLN A 745 12.51 59.01 38.46
N ASN A 746 13.55 59.00 37.59
CA ASN A 746 14.97 58.61 37.82
C ASN A 746 15.25 57.18 38.38
N LYS A 747 16.31 56.44 38.00
CA LYS A 747 17.50 56.73 37.13
C LYS A 747 18.20 55.42 36.68
N ALA A 748 18.85 55.45 35.49
CA ALA A 748 20.22 55.02 35.09
C ALA A 748 20.96 53.81 35.79
N GLN A 749 21.97 53.12 35.20
CA GLN A 749 22.79 53.33 33.99
C GLN A 749 23.48 52.01 33.50
N GLN A 750 24.25 52.09 32.39
CA GLN A 750 25.06 51.03 31.71
C GLN A 750 26.54 51.51 31.59
N PRO A 751 27.57 50.75 31.07
CA PRO A 751 27.63 49.35 30.60
C PRO A 751 28.84 48.47 31.17
N PRO A 752 29.96 48.06 30.47
CA PRO A 752 30.67 46.76 30.72
C PRO A 752 32.22 46.95 30.97
N PRO A 753 33.22 46.08 30.62
CA PRO A 753 33.30 44.65 30.21
C PRO A 753 34.45 43.78 30.85
N GLN A 754 34.62 42.53 30.38
CA GLN A 754 35.86 41.69 30.27
C GLN A 754 36.78 41.28 31.48
N LYS A 755 36.96 39.95 31.60
CA LYS A 755 38.20 39.12 31.78
C LYS A 755 39.09 39.11 33.06
N GLU A 756 39.41 37.86 33.44
CA GLU A 756 40.69 37.28 33.94
C GLU A 756 41.13 37.44 35.43
N GLU A 757 42.03 36.52 35.84
CA GLU A 757 42.69 36.35 37.17
C GLU A 757 41.80 35.90 38.37
N LYS A 758 42.27 35.22 39.44
CA LYS A 758 43.44 34.35 39.73
C LYS A 758 43.26 33.61 41.08
N GLU A 759 43.98 32.49 41.26
CA GLU A 759 44.47 31.93 42.55
C GLU A 759 43.41 31.67 43.67
N GLU A 760 43.68 31.09 44.86
CA GLU A 760 44.93 30.66 45.52
C GLU A 760 44.72 29.43 46.44
N GLU A 761 45.72 28.54 46.55
CA GLU A 761 46.05 27.56 47.64
C GLU A 761 44.93 26.69 48.33
N GLU A 762 45.21 25.63 49.11
CA GLU A 762 46.42 25.25 49.85
C GLU A 762 46.62 23.71 49.98
N LYS A 763 47.87 23.25 49.75
CA LYS A 763 48.60 22.10 50.35
C LYS A 763 47.94 20.69 50.44
N LYS A 764 48.69 19.57 50.35
CA LYS A 764 50.11 19.33 50.72
C LYS A 764 50.73 18.15 49.94
N SER A 765 52.04 18.24 49.63
CA SER A 765 53.04 17.17 49.38
C SER A 765 52.60 15.82 48.75
N GLY A 766 53.18 15.30 47.65
CA GLY A 766 54.53 15.52 47.06
C GLY A 766 55.57 14.53 47.61
N ALA A 767 56.53 13.99 46.85
CA ALA A 767 56.83 14.12 45.41
C ALA A 767 57.77 12.98 44.90
N LYS A 768 57.96 12.91 43.56
CA LYS A 768 59.20 12.59 42.75
C LYS A 768 60.35 11.76 43.39
N HIS A 769 61.11 10.90 42.68
CA HIS A 769 61.43 10.81 41.23
C HIS A 769 62.08 9.45 40.83
N ASN A 770 62.14 9.18 39.51
CA ASN A 770 63.19 8.46 38.73
C ASN A 770 63.30 6.92 38.65
N ARG A 771 63.16 6.45 37.39
CA ARG A 771 64.03 5.55 36.57
C ARG A 771 64.98 4.55 37.28
N GLY A 772 64.84 3.26 36.95
CA GLY A 772 65.88 2.22 37.05
C GLY A 772 65.48 0.95 36.29
N GLN A 773 66.40 0.28 35.59
CA GLN A 773 66.12 -0.89 34.73
C GLN A 773 66.37 -2.24 35.44
N GLY A 774 65.64 -3.28 35.04
CA GLY A 774 66.27 -4.56 34.66
C GLY A 774 65.91 -5.85 35.43
N LEU A 775 65.31 -6.80 34.70
CA LEU A 775 65.37 -8.28 34.88
C LEU A 775 64.70 -8.87 36.16
N LEU A 776 64.18 -10.10 36.20
CA LEU A 776 64.06 -11.24 35.26
C LEU A 776 62.64 -11.88 35.37
N PRO A 777 62.18 -12.73 34.41
CA PRO A 777 60.83 -13.31 34.41
C PRO A 777 60.78 -14.73 35.01
N ALA A 778 59.72 -15.04 35.77
CA ALA A 778 59.47 -16.41 36.27
C ALA A 778 57.98 -16.79 36.53
N ILE A 779 57.05 -15.83 36.60
CA ILE A 779 55.73 -16.04 37.28
C ILE A 779 54.52 -16.03 36.33
N ILE A 780 54.64 -15.53 35.10
CA ILE A 780 53.49 -15.35 34.18
C ILE A 780 53.20 -16.61 33.34
N THR A 781 54.21 -17.44 33.06
CA THR A 781 54.06 -18.67 32.25
C THR A 781 53.30 -19.79 32.95
N THR A 782 53.30 -19.83 34.29
CA THR A 782 52.63 -20.88 35.08
C THR A 782 51.11 -20.69 35.16
N LEU A 783 50.61 -19.45 35.12
CA LEU A 783 49.17 -19.15 35.23
C LEU A 783 48.35 -19.48 33.96
N LEU A 784 48.99 -19.61 32.79
CA LEU A 784 48.33 -19.93 31.53
C LEU A 784 48.33 -21.42 31.16
N LEU A 785 49.14 -22.26 31.83
CA LEU A 785 49.22 -23.69 31.57
C LEU A 785 48.09 -24.52 32.21
N VAL A 786 47.59 -24.10 33.38
CA VAL A 786 46.56 -24.83 34.14
C VAL A 786 45.22 -24.94 33.40
N PRO A 787 44.67 -23.87 32.77
CA PRO A 787 43.43 -23.99 32.00
C PRO A 787 43.56 -24.87 30.76
N LEU A 788 44.73 -24.85 30.11
CA LEU A 788 44.99 -25.59 28.87
C LEU A 788 44.95 -27.12 29.10
N LEU A 789 45.52 -27.57 30.22
CA LEU A 789 45.53 -28.99 30.61
C LEU A 789 44.12 -29.50 30.98
N LEU A 790 43.27 -28.65 31.55
CA LEU A 790 41.86 -28.99 31.81
C LEU A 790 41.07 -29.21 30.51
N VAL A 791 41.25 -28.35 29.49
CA VAL A 791 40.59 -28.51 28.18
C VAL A 791 41.06 -29.79 27.47
N ILE A 792 42.36 -30.09 27.50
CA ILE A 792 42.92 -31.30 26.87
C ILE A 792 42.39 -32.58 27.57
N SER A 793 42.37 -32.61 28.90
CA SER A 793 41.89 -33.79 29.64
C SER A 793 40.38 -34.06 29.46
N LEU A 794 39.55 -33.01 29.38
CA LEU A 794 38.14 -33.13 28.99
C LEU A 794 37.97 -33.67 27.56
N GLY A 795 38.77 -33.19 26.61
CA GLY A 795 38.74 -33.66 25.22
C GLY A 795 39.03 -35.16 25.09
N VAL A 796 40.01 -35.68 25.85
CA VAL A 796 40.35 -37.11 25.87
C VAL A 796 39.19 -37.95 26.41
N ILE A 797 38.53 -37.52 27.49
CA ILE A 797 37.38 -38.24 28.09
C ILE A 797 36.19 -38.30 27.13
N ILE A 798 35.93 -37.22 26.39
CA ILE A 798 34.85 -37.17 25.38
C ILE A 798 35.16 -38.09 24.19
N CYS A 799 36.40 -38.10 23.69
CA CYS A 799 36.83 -39.05 22.66
C CYS A 799 36.70 -40.51 23.12
N TRP A 800 37.08 -40.82 24.36
CA TRP A 800 37.08 -42.20 24.88
C TRP A 800 35.67 -42.79 25.00
N ARG A 801 34.65 -41.97 25.30
CA ARG A 801 33.25 -42.40 25.38
C ARG A 801 32.59 -42.72 24.04
N LYS A 802 33.15 -42.31 22.89
CA LYS A 802 32.47 -42.42 21.58
C LYS A 802 32.83 -43.67 20.77
N ASN A 803 33.73 -44.54 21.26
CA ASN A 803 34.37 -45.57 20.42
C ASN A 803 34.01 -47.03 20.77
N ASN A 804 32.93 -47.28 21.51
CA ASN A 804 32.48 -48.63 21.89
C ASN A 804 30.98 -48.85 21.61
N GLN A 805 30.64 -49.27 20.39
CA GLN A 805 29.90 -50.51 20.08
C GLN A 805 29.41 -50.53 18.61
N CYS A 806 29.51 -51.70 17.98
CA CYS A 806 29.04 -52.02 16.63
C CYS A 806 28.45 -53.44 16.62
N GLU A 807 27.46 -53.70 15.76
CA GLU A 807 27.33 -54.86 14.86
C GLU A 807 26.01 -54.71 14.03
N VAL A 808 26.02 -54.70 12.68
CA VAL A 808 26.03 -55.85 11.73
C VAL A 808 24.68 -56.60 11.74
N LYS A 809 23.93 -56.81 10.64
CA LYS A 809 24.18 -56.80 9.16
C LYS A 809 23.03 -56.02 8.43
N THR A 810 22.74 -56.05 7.11
CA THR A 810 23.11 -56.94 5.98
C THR A 810 23.06 -56.21 4.61
N ASP A 811 23.79 -56.75 3.63
CA ASP A 811 23.83 -56.42 2.19
C ASP A 811 22.74 -57.18 1.37
N PRO A 812 22.55 -57.02 0.03
CA PRO A 812 23.48 -56.48 -1.02
C PRO A 812 22.80 -55.56 -2.10
N THR A 813 23.42 -55.08 -3.22
CA THR A 813 24.67 -55.44 -3.95
C THR A 813 25.17 -54.28 -4.87
N SER A 814 26.51 -54.14 -5.06
CA SER A 814 27.24 -53.89 -6.35
C SER A 814 27.00 -52.62 -7.23
N VAL A 815 27.96 -51.98 -7.95
CA VAL A 815 29.46 -51.98 -8.09
C VAL A 815 29.87 -50.71 -8.90
N GLY A 816 31.10 -50.19 -8.75
CA GLY A 816 31.78 -49.26 -9.69
C GLY A 816 32.15 -47.90 -9.06
N GLU A 817 33.41 -47.53 -8.80
CA GLU A 817 34.57 -47.25 -9.69
C GLU A 817 34.50 -45.92 -10.49
N ILE A 818 35.57 -45.13 -10.72
CA ILE A 818 36.80 -44.80 -9.96
C ILE A 818 37.54 -43.61 -10.67
N PHE A 819 38.31 -42.77 -9.96
CA PHE A 819 39.07 -41.57 -10.44
C PHE A 819 38.26 -40.42 -11.10
N GLY A 820 38.67 -39.14 -11.09
CA GLY A 820 39.67 -38.45 -10.26
C GLY A 820 40.62 -37.48 -11.00
N LYS A 821 40.42 -36.14 -10.91
CA LYS A 821 41.49 -35.10 -10.92
C LYS A 821 41.03 -33.63 -10.75
N ILE A 822 41.42 -33.05 -9.61
CA ILE A 822 41.98 -31.69 -9.40
C ILE A 822 41.93 -30.68 -10.58
N ARG A 823 41.16 -29.59 -10.43
CA ARG A 823 41.66 -28.20 -10.64
C ARG A 823 40.68 -27.12 -10.12
N GLY A 824 41.24 -25.97 -9.71
CA GLY A 824 40.50 -24.72 -9.48
C GLY A 824 40.17 -24.42 -8.01
N LYS A 825 40.81 -23.39 -7.44
CA LYS A 825 40.27 -22.69 -6.25
C LYS A 825 39.18 -21.73 -6.73
N ALA A 826 37.91 -22.07 -6.52
CA ALA A 826 36.85 -21.06 -6.46
C ALA A 826 36.87 -20.40 -5.07
N VAL A 827 36.39 -19.16 -4.97
CA VAL A 827 36.07 -18.53 -3.68
C VAL A 827 34.89 -19.28 -3.08
N GLY A 828 34.92 -19.56 -1.77
CA GLY A 828 33.91 -20.38 -1.11
C GLY A 828 32.57 -19.65 -1.03
N THR A 829 31.63 -20.02 -1.90
CA THR A 829 30.22 -19.62 -1.77
C THR A 829 29.57 -20.36 -0.61
N LEU A 830 28.66 -19.68 0.09
CA LEU A 830 28.08 -20.14 1.35
C LEU A 830 26.68 -20.70 1.09
N ASN A 831 26.53 -22.02 1.19
CA ASN A 831 25.25 -22.68 0.95
C ASN A 831 24.20 -22.26 1.99
N LEU A 832 23.32 -21.34 1.58
CA LEU A 832 22.21 -20.82 2.37
C LEU A 832 21.24 -21.91 2.86
N GLY A 833 21.02 -22.99 2.09
CA GLY A 833 20.12 -24.08 2.48
C GLY A 833 20.50 -24.73 3.81
N ASN A 834 21.80 -24.91 4.07
CA ASN A 834 22.28 -25.46 5.34
C ASN A 834 22.28 -24.45 6.51
N PHE A 835 22.12 -23.15 6.28
CA PHE A 835 22.00 -22.18 7.38
C PHE A 835 20.63 -22.26 8.08
N PHE A 836 19.61 -22.79 7.38
CA PHE A 836 18.29 -23.13 7.93
C PHE A 836 18.23 -24.53 8.57
N ALA A 837 19.30 -25.33 8.50
CA ALA A 837 19.31 -26.75 8.91
C ALA A 837 20.35 -27.05 10.01
N SER A 838 20.21 -26.40 11.17
CA SER A 838 21.18 -26.49 12.28
C SER A 838 20.79 -27.48 13.39
N HIS A 839 21.60 -28.53 13.54
CA HIS A 839 21.81 -29.35 14.75
C HIS A 839 20.62 -30.05 15.45
N LYS A 840 20.43 -31.34 15.10
CA LYS A 840 19.91 -32.38 16.01
C LYS A 840 20.74 -32.40 17.31
N GLY A 841 20.12 -32.33 18.49
CA GLY A 841 20.92 -32.37 19.72
C GLY A 841 20.31 -32.28 21.12
N TYR A 842 19.04 -32.65 21.38
CA TYR A 842 18.61 -32.93 22.77
C TYR A 842 17.51 -33.99 22.84
N SER A 843 17.54 -34.82 23.90
CA SER A 843 16.65 -35.97 24.13
C SER A 843 15.68 -35.75 25.29
N ARG A 844 14.42 -36.18 25.13
CA ARG A 844 13.44 -36.30 26.24
C ARG A 844 13.89 -37.35 27.27
N GLN A 845 13.75 -37.05 28.56
CA GLN A 845 13.41 -38.01 29.64
C GLN A 845 13.09 -37.28 30.97
N GLY A 846 12.18 -37.85 31.78
CA GLY A 846 11.59 -37.26 33.01
C GLY A 846 10.12 -36.88 32.79
N PHE A 847 9.07 -37.52 33.35
CA PHE A 847 8.72 -37.92 34.74
C PHE A 847 8.52 -36.71 35.69
N ASP A 848 7.44 -36.58 36.48
CA ASP A 848 6.11 -37.25 36.49
C ASP A 848 5.11 -36.51 37.43
N GLN A 849 3.87 -36.99 37.54
CA GLN A 849 2.88 -36.81 38.63
C GLN A 849 2.32 -35.41 39.03
N LEU A 850 1.03 -35.22 38.69
CA LEU A 850 -0.12 -35.00 39.60
C LEU A 850 0.06 -34.43 41.03
N SER A 851 -0.66 -33.33 41.34
CA SER A 851 -1.61 -33.15 42.48
C SER A 851 -2.19 -31.71 42.38
N THR A 852 -3.48 -31.40 42.13
CA THR A 852 -4.80 -31.70 42.77
C THR A 852 -5.17 -30.81 43.96
N GLU A 853 -6.49 -30.60 44.13
CA GLU A 853 -7.22 -29.83 45.16
C GLU A 853 -7.23 -28.28 45.03
N SER A 854 -8.29 -27.54 45.38
CA SER A 854 -9.75 -27.86 45.49
C SER A 854 -10.55 -26.56 45.71
N SER A 855 -11.77 -26.47 45.19
CA SER A 855 -12.95 -25.89 45.88
C SER A 855 -14.19 -25.98 44.99
N ASP A 856 -15.21 -26.69 45.46
CA ASP A 856 -16.53 -26.80 44.83
C ASP A 856 -17.46 -25.65 45.27
N GLN A 857 -18.56 -25.42 44.55
CA GLN A 857 -19.89 -25.61 45.14
C GLN A 857 -21.02 -25.68 44.09
N GLU A 858 -22.12 -26.33 44.48
CA GLU A 858 -23.17 -26.84 43.61
C GLU A 858 -24.42 -25.94 43.58
N HIS A 859 -25.22 -26.04 42.52
CA HIS A 859 -26.65 -26.34 42.69
C HIS A 859 -27.22 -27.05 41.45
N ASN A 860 -28.14 -27.97 41.66
CA ASN A 860 -28.77 -28.82 40.64
C ASN A 860 -30.22 -28.36 40.31
N ASP A 861 -30.86 -29.20 39.47
CA ASP A 861 -32.31 -29.43 39.26
C ASP A 861 -32.91 -28.71 38.02
N GLU A 862 -33.67 -29.35 37.11
CA GLU A 862 -33.95 -30.78 36.85
C GLU A 862 -34.51 -30.94 35.39
N ASP A 863 -34.45 -32.17 34.86
CA ASP A 863 -35.27 -32.89 33.84
C ASP A 863 -36.57 -32.28 33.22
N SER A 864 -37.13 -32.74 32.08
CA SER A 864 -36.76 -33.79 31.08
C SER A 864 -37.60 -33.73 29.76
N SER A 865 -37.02 -34.22 28.66
CA SER A 865 -37.61 -34.91 27.47
C SER A 865 -39.09 -34.74 27.00
N ASP A 866 -39.19 -34.42 25.70
CA ASP A 866 -39.98 -35.11 24.64
C ASP A 866 -41.49 -34.92 24.34
N SER A 867 -41.74 -34.88 23.02
CA SER A 867 -42.87 -35.40 22.22
C SER A 867 -44.11 -34.55 21.84
N ASP A 868 -44.27 -34.44 20.51
CA ASP A 868 -45.48 -34.69 19.70
C ASP A 868 -46.75 -33.80 19.76
N ASN A 869 -46.83 -32.92 18.74
CA ASN A 869 -47.79 -32.95 17.60
C ASN A 869 -49.31 -32.66 17.74
N GLU A 870 -49.84 -32.27 16.57
CA GLU A 870 -51.25 -32.13 16.13
C GLU A 870 -52.02 -30.84 16.49
N GLU A 871 -52.83 -30.41 15.51
CA GLU A 871 -53.67 -29.21 15.53
C GLU A 871 -55.03 -29.48 16.20
N TYR A 872 -55.78 -28.42 16.58
CA TYR A 872 -57.16 -28.23 16.09
C TYR A 872 -57.66 -26.79 16.35
N SER A 873 -58.66 -26.34 15.59
CA SER A 873 -59.06 -24.92 15.50
C SER A 873 -60.38 -24.54 16.18
N ALA A 874 -60.36 -23.37 16.84
CA ALA A 874 -61.40 -22.33 16.96
C ALA A 874 -62.79 -22.62 17.60
N LEU A 875 -63.26 -21.65 18.39
CA LEU A 875 -64.67 -21.19 18.52
C LEU A 875 -64.67 -19.68 18.98
N PRO A 876 -65.76 -18.89 18.82
CA PRO A 876 -65.62 -17.46 18.51
C PRO A 876 -66.42 -16.51 19.48
N PRO A 877 -67.11 -15.40 19.12
CA PRO A 877 -67.08 -14.17 19.94
C PRO A 877 -68.45 -13.70 20.49
N PRO A 878 -68.52 -12.52 21.15
CA PRO A 878 -69.75 -11.74 21.29
C PRO A 878 -69.81 -10.56 20.31
N GLN A 879 -70.98 -10.35 19.67
CA GLN A 879 -71.32 -9.14 18.92
C GLN A 879 -72.32 -8.27 19.72
N SER A 880 -72.24 -6.94 19.55
CA SER A 880 -73.38 -6.02 19.30
C SER A 880 -72.90 -4.55 19.49
N SER A 881 -73.48 -3.56 18.81
CA SER A 881 -74.60 -3.54 17.85
C SER A 881 -74.27 -2.69 16.62
#